data_AF-A0AA88Y1U7-F1
#
_entry.id   AF-A0AA88Y1U7-F1
#
_cell.length_a   1.000
_cell.length_b   1.000
_cell.length_c   1.000
_cell.angle_alpha   90.00
_cell.angle_beta   90.00
_cell.angle_gamma   90.00
#
_symmetry.space_group_name_H-M   'P 1'
#
loop_
_entity.id
_entity.type
_entity.pdbx_description
1 polymer ?
#
loop_
_entity_poly.entity_id
_entity_poly.type
_entity_poly.pdbx_seq_one_letter_code
_entity_poly.pdbx_strand_id
1 'polypeptide(L)'
;MGMYTDGMSAPKPLLAVANSISIDYDFKNKMLYWSDVSLDAILRAHIQDDYTLGNPEKILDEHIENVDGISVDWIHGNIYWTDNNLREIGVAMLNGSMRTTLVKTDLDEPRGIAVDPNDGLLFCSDWGKQPKIERMSLDGDPTFRKTIVSDQTQWPNGVALDLHAKRVYWTDAKFEWISSILYDGTGRRIVHEKSLKIDHPFSIAIYEDNVYWSDWKSYSVNFANKMTGEDLKTIYNGPNTPYGVTVYHSLVQIQGSKRCVHQNGNSSQLCLPRPLEIYRSNEDPSSEYVITVRAFNSYGIGQPIYKTATTSAEALPQKPEVTSASLGKLKAIVAFKNKVIKQDTLPGYYDRPTFQQRQNLLLVGPNMFRCDNDSKCKDNSWKCDGDFDCIDHSDEMNCTTANVTHRCRGTEWECKSGEQCIHGSWKCDGEADCPDGSDEENCTFTCKPDQFQCAGKSCIHASLRCDGSLDCTDGSDETNCNNPCNMNNGGCVHTCIPLPNQKHRCECLPGFRLVGNSSCEDIDECLEDKHVCERPSLIFANRHDIRELKLDSMQVARMVEGSRSAISVDYDFKNKMMYWSDSSTLRRAPISYNITPEMQETIVSDDIKVPDGIAVDWIYGNIYWTDTGVNRIEVSKQDGTMRKTLIDSDIDEPRAIAVDPNEGQDNHLLSQIWYLDYLEKRVYWVDAKVHKVSSVDYDGKRLRNILQNDNQVQSPFAIAVFEDDIFWTDWASNSIKTINKISGKDYRQLATGISSPMDIHVYHEKVQISGMNHCGQYNGQCSHLCLPIPTVNAKGKRYSCACPNGFDLGGDGFKCIQVGK
;
A
#
# COMPACT_ATOMS: atom_id res chain seq x y z
N MET A 1 -24.20 -32.39 -22.86
CA MET A 1 -25.02 -31.46 -22.05
C MET A 1 -26.45 -31.42 -22.58
N GLY A 2 -27.46 -31.28 -21.72
CA GLY A 2 -28.87 -31.25 -22.12
C GLY A 2 -29.75 -30.55 -21.09
N MET A 3 -30.93 -30.09 -21.52
CA MET A 3 -31.89 -29.33 -20.72
C MET A 3 -33.19 -30.12 -20.54
N TYR A 4 -33.75 -30.13 -19.34
CA TYR A 4 -35.06 -30.70 -19.05
C TYR A 4 -36.06 -29.59 -18.71
N THR A 5 -37.31 -29.73 -19.15
CA THR A 5 -38.45 -28.91 -18.71
C THR A 5 -39.64 -29.82 -18.45
N ASP A 6 -40.51 -29.46 -17.51
CA ASP A 6 -41.70 -30.26 -17.19
C ASP A 6 -42.54 -30.58 -18.43
N GLY A 7 -43.00 -31.82 -18.50
CA GLY A 7 -43.71 -32.38 -19.66
C GLY A 7 -42.82 -32.99 -20.74
N MET A 8 -41.49 -32.82 -20.70
CA MET A 8 -40.58 -33.56 -21.58
C MET A 8 -40.41 -35.02 -21.13
N SER A 9 -40.34 -35.94 -22.09
CA SER A 9 -40.05 -37.37 -21.85
C SER A 9 -38.55 -37.70 -21.77
N ALA A 10 -37.69 -36.81 -22.26
CA ALA A 10 -36.24 -36.87 -22.17
C ALA A 10 -35.65 -35.45 -22.32
N PRO A 11 -34.44 -35.17 -21.78
CA PRO A 11 -33.80 -33.86 -21.94
C PRO A 11 -33.51 -33.52 -23.41
N LYS A 12 -33.76 -32.27 -23.81
CA LYS A 12 -33.31 -31.70 -25.09
C LYS A 12 -31.77 -31.65 -25.08
N PRO A 13 -31.05 -32.32 -26.00
CA PRO A 13 -29.60 -32.18 -26.09
C PRO A 13 -29.26 -30.73 -26.51
N LEU A 14 -28.36 -30.09 -25.75
CA LEU A 14 -27.91 -28.72 -26.04
C LEU A 14 -26.60 -28.70 -26.83
N LEU A 15 -25.64 -29.50 -26.38
CA LEU A 15 -24.27 -29.51 -26.90
C LEU A 15 -23.58 -30.84 -26.57
N ALA A 16 -22.80 -31.36 -27.53
CA ALA A 16 -21.83 -32.41 -27.29
C ALA A 16 -20.56 -31.79 -26.69
N VAL A 17 -20.16 -32.28 -25.51
CA VAL A 17 -19.03 -31.82 -24.70
C VAL A 17 -18.13 -33.02 -24.39
N ALA A 18 -16.87 -32.82 -24.04
CA ALA A 18 -15.90 -33.91 -23.91
C ALA A 18 -16.00 -34.57 -22.53
N ASN A 19 -15.69 -33.84 -21.47
CA ASN A 19 -15.81 -34.31 -20.08
C ASN A 19 -16.20 -33.14 -19.16
N SER A 20 -17.44 -32.65 -19.36
CA SER A 20 -17.95 -31.52 -18.59
C SER A 20 -18.45 -31.92 -17.21
N ILE A 21 -17.90 -31.27 -16.17
CA ILE A 21 -18.14 -31.61 -14.76
C ILE A 21 -19.11 -30.65 -14.09
N SER A 22 -18.81 -29.34 -14.10
CA SER A 22 -19.62 -28.32 -13.41
C SER A 22 -20.29 -27.36 -14.41
N ILE A 23 -21.42 -26.76 -14.00
CA ILE A 23 -22.28 -25.94 -14.86
C ILE A 23 -23.04 -24.88 -14.04
N ASP A 24 -23.01 -23.63 -14.49
CA ASP A 24 -23.80 -22.52 -13.93
C ASP A 24 -24.13 -21.50 -15.04
N TYR A 25 -24.90 -20.44 -14.75
CA TYR A 25 -25.46 -19.56 -15.78
C TYR A 25 -25.53 -18.08 -15.36
N ASP A 26 -25.83 -17.21 -16.32
CA ASP A 26 -26.28 -15.83 -16.11
C ASP A 26 -27.61 -15.67 -16.87
N PHE A 27 -28.72 -15.59 -16.12
CA PHE A 27 -30.06 -15.50 -16.69
C PHE A 27 -30.28 -14.21 -17.47
N LYS A 28 -29.67 -13.12 -17.00
CA LYS A 28 -29.92 -11.75 -17.48
C LYS A 28 -29.24 -11.52 -18.82
N ASN A 29 -28.04 -12.03 -18.98
CA ASN A 29 -27.26 -11.98 -20.22
C ASN A 29 -27.44 -13.25 -21.09
N LYS A 30 -28.30 -14.20 -20.67
CA LYS A 30 -28.55 -15.49 -21.34
C LYS A 30 -27.26 -16.28 -21.63
N MET A 31 -26.31 -16.30 -20.70
CA MET A 31 -25.06 -17.04 -20.85
C MET A 31 -25.07 -18.32 -20.02
N LEU A 32 -24.54 -19.40 -20.58
CA LEU A 32 -24.29 -20.67 -19.89
C LEU A 32 -22.77 -20.86 -19.77
N TYR A 33 -22.31 -21.33 -18.61
CA TYR A 33 -20.90 -21.57 -18.27
C TYR A 33 -20.71 -23.02 -17.85
N TRP A 34 -19.58 -23.64 -18.20
CA TRP A 34 -19.24 -24.99 -17.74
C TRP A 34 -17.73 -25.22 -17.68
N SER A 35 -17.30 -26.12 -16.78
CA SER A 35 -15.94 -26.69 -16.85
C SER A 35 -15.93 -27.93 -17.75
N ASP A 36 -14.81 -28.17 -18.45
CA ASP A 36 -14.52 -29.42 -19.15
C ASP A 36 -13.08 -29.88 -18.86
N VAL A 37 -12.94 -30.93 -18.05
CA VAL A 37 -11.65 -31.43 -17.52
C VAL A 37 -10.93 -32.39 -18.48
N SER A 38 -11.35 -32.43 -19.74
CA SER A 38 -10.57 -32.97 -20.86
C SER A 38 -10.05 -31.88 -21.80
N LEU A 39 -10.30 -30.60 -21.47
CA LEU A 39 -9.88 -29.41 -22.23
C LEU A 39 -9.14 -28.39 -21.36
N ASP A 40 -8.93 -28.73 -20.09
CA ASP A 40 -8.35 -27.95 -18.98
C ASP A 40 -8.88 -26.51 -18.92
N ALA A 41 -10.21 -26.38 -19.12
CA ALA A 41 -10.82 -25.09 -19.42
C ALA A 41 -12.22 -24.89 -18.82
N ILE A 42 -12.54 -23.61 -18.58
CA ILE A 42 -13.89 -23.10 -18.37
C ILE A 42 -14.35 -22.42 -19.66
N LEU A 43 -15.54 -22.83 -20.14
CA LEU A 43 -16.15 -22.40 -21.39
C LEU A 43 -17.49 -21.71 -21.13
N ARG A 44 -17.95 -20.93 -22.10
CA ARG A 44 -19.29 -20.34 -22.12
C ARG A 44 -19.96 -20.38 -23.49
N ALA A 45 -21.28 -20.28 -23.53
CA ALA A 45 -22.06 -20.08 -24.75
C ALA A 45 -23.36 -19.30 -24.47
N HIS A 46 -23.84 -18.55 -25.46
CA HIS A 46 -25.11 -17.83 -25.37
C HIS A 46 -26.31 -18.77 -25.62
N ILE A 47 -27.36 -18.63 -24.81
CA ILE A 47 -28.63 -19.38 -24.90
C ILE A 47 -29.59 -18.60 -25.80
N GLN A 48 -29.97 -19.19 -26.92
CA GLN A 48 -30.93 -18.63 -27.87
C GLN A 48 -32.38 -18.76 -27.36
N ASP A 49 -33.32 -18.00 -27.92
CA ASP A 49 -34.72 -17.97 -27.47
C ASP A 49 -35.48 -19.29 -27.66
N ASP A 50 -34.99 -20.19 -28.51
CA ASP A 50 -35.50 -21.56 -28.68
C ASP A 50 -34.82 -22.58 -27.72
N TYR A 51 -33.98 -22.10 -26.81
CA TYR A 51 -33.09 -22.87 -25.93
C TYR A 51 -32.12 -23.78 -26.70
N THR A 52 -31.52 -23.30 -27.79
CA THR A 52 -30.26 -23.84 -28.33
C THR A 52 -29.08 -23.01 -27.84
N LEU A 53 -27.86 -23.58 -27.89
CA LEU A 53 -26.64 -22.85 -27.59
C LEU A 53 -26.02 -22.29 -28.87
N GLY A 54 -25.41 -21.11 -28.77
CA GLY A 54 -24.48 -20.60 -29.77
C GLY A 54 -23.13 -21.32 -29.73
N ASN A 55 -22.18 -20.85 -30.53
CA ASN A 55 -20.83 -21.40 -30.55
C ASN A 55 -20.14 -21.25 -29.17
N PRO A 56 -19.52 -22.32 -28.63
CA PRO A 56 -18.72 -22.24 -27.41
C PRO A 56 -17.49 -21.34 -27.55
N GLU A 57 -17.19 -20.61 -26.48
CA GLU A 57 -15.99 -19.80 -26.28
C GLU A 57 -15.24 -20.33 -25.04
N LYS A 58 -13.92 -20.57 -25.15
CA LYS A 58 -13.06 -20.76 -23.98
C LYS A 58 -12.80 -19.39 -23.35
N ILE A 59 -13.03 -19.24 -22.05
CA ILE A 59 -12.72 -18.00 -21.31
C ILE A 59 -11.51 -18.14 -20.37
N LEU A 60 -11.25 -19.35 -19.88
CA LEU A 60 -10.08 -19.67 -19.07
C LEU A 60 -9.57 -21.04 -19.52
N ASP A 61 -8.35 -21.11 -20.07
CA ASP A 61 -7.77 -22.35 -20.60
C ASP A 61 -6.23 -22.45 -20.47
N GLU A 62 -5.65 -21.59 -19.65
CA GLU A 62 -4.32 -21.76 -19.06
C GLU A 62 -4.46 -21.84 -17.54
N HIS A 63 -3.43 -22.35 -16.87
CA HIS A 63 -3.21 -22.13 -15.44
C HIS A 63 -4.37 -22.63 -14.54
N ILE A 64 -5.08 -23.63 -15.06
CA ILE A 64 -6.19 -24.40 -14.50
C ILE A 64 -5.88 -25.87 -14.84
N GLU A 65 -6.24 -26.81 -13.96
CA GLU A 65 -6.02 -28.24 -14.18
C GLU A 65 -7.29 -29.08 -13.99
N ASN A 66 -8.05 -28.88 -12.92
CA ASN A 66 -9.13 -29.81 -12.55
C ASN A 66 -10.29 -29.12 -11.82
N VAL A 67 -11.18 -28.50 -12.62
CA VAL A 67 -12.31 -27.70 -12.12
C VAL A 67 -13.55 -28.57 -11.87
N ASP A 68 -13.62 -29.07 -10.64
CA ASP A 68 -14.76 -29.84 -10.11
C ASP A 68 -16.01 -28.96 -9.87
N GLY A 69 -15.84 -27.64 -9.71
CA GLY A 69 -16.91 -26.71 -9.34
C GLY A 69 -16.75 -25.30 -9.93
N ILE A 70 -17.85 -24.72 -10.43
CA ILE A 70 -17.96 -23.30 -10.80
C ILE A 70 -19.23 -22.67 -10.20
N SER A 71 -19.23 -21.36 -9.97
CA SER A 71 -20.45 -20.61 -9.69
C SER A 71 -20.36 -19.14 -10.12
N VAL A 72 -21.48 -18.55 -10.56
CA VAL A 72 -21.58 -17.23 -11.18
C VAL A 72 -22.14 -16.18 -10.21
N ASP A 73 -21.48 -15.01 -10.14
CA ASP A 73 -22.03 -13.80 -9.53
C ASP A 73 -22.72 -12.94 -10.60
N TRP A 74 -24.03 -13.13 -10.71
CA TRP A 74 -24.93 -12.45 -11.65
C TRP A 74 -25.20 -10.96 -11.30
N ILE A 75 -24.79 -10.48 -10.12
CA ILE A 75 -24.97 -9.08 -9.72
C ILE A 75 -23.77 -8.27 -10.17
N HIS A 76 -22.57 -8.72 -9.84
CA HIS A 76 -21.33 -7.97 -10.05
C HIS A 76 -20.68 -8.30 -11.40
N GLY A 77 -20.79 -9.55 -11.87
CA GLY A 77 -20.28 -10.00 -13.16
C GLY A 77 -19.00 -10.85 -13.07
N ASN A 78 -18.87 -11.65 -12.02
CA ASN A 78 -17.72 -12.51 -11.77
C ASN A 78 -18.09 -14.00 -11.92
N ILE A 79 -17.08 -14.85 -12.14
CA ILE A 79 -17.17 -16.31 -12.05
C ILE A 79 -16.13 -16.81 -11.05
N TYR A 80 -16.55 -17.71 -10.17
CA TYR A 80 -15.71 -18.37 -9.17
C TYR A 80 -15.58 -19.85 -9.53
N TRP A 81 -14.46 -20.47 -9.17
CA TRP A 81 -14.26 -21.90 -9.35
C TRP A 81 -13.41 -22.52 -8.25
N THR A 82 -13.53 -23.83 -8.09
CA THR A 82 -12.66 -24.68 -7.27
C THR A 82 -11.80 -25.54 -8.18
N ASP A 83 -10.48 -25.47 -8.04
CA ASP A 83 -9.54 -26.38 -8.71
C ASP A 83 -8.96 -27.37 -7.70
N ASN A 84 -9.19 -28.66 -7.92
CA ASN A 84 -8.80 -29.71 -6.98
C ASN A 84 -7.30 -30.01 -7.02
N ASN A 85 -6.67 -29.98 -8.21
CA ASN A 85 -5.25 -30.27 -8.36
C ASN A 85 -4.39 -29.11 -7.84
N LEU A 86 -4.75 -27.88 -8.23
CA LEU A 86 -4.09 -26.66 -7.80
C LEU A 86 -4.43 -26.29 -6.36
N ARG A 87 -5.48 -26.91 -5.77
CA ARG A 87 -5.92 -26.77 -4.38
C ARG A 87 -6.27 -25.34 -4.02
N GLU A 88 -7.07 -24.72 -4.87
CA GLU A 88 -7.44 -23.32 -4.76
C GLU A 88 -8.89 -23.02 -5.14
N ILE A 89 -9.40 -21.92 -4.60
CA ILE A 89 -10.59 -21.23 -5.10
C ILE A 89 -10.10 -20.05 -5.93
N GLY A 90 -10.53 -19.93 -7.18
CA GLY A 90 -10.22 -18.82 -8.07
C GLY A 90 -11.44 -17.94 -8.37
N VAL A 91 -11.18 -16.71 -8.82
CA VAL A 91 -12.20 -15.76 -9.32
C VAL A 91 -11.69 -15.01 -10.55
N ALA A 92 -12.58 -14.73 -11.50
CA ALA A 92 -12.34 -13.89 -12.67
C ALA A 92 -13.63 -13.15 -13.07
N MET A 93 -13.57 -12.25 -14.05
CA MET A 93 -14.78 -11.71 -14.69
C MET A 93 -15.48 -12.79 -15.53
N LEU A 94 -16.78 -12.58 -15.84
CA LEU A 94 -17.57 -13.46 -16.72
C LEU A 94 -17.08 -13.58 -18.19
N ASN A 95 -16.01 -12.85 -18.56
CA ASN A 95 -15.28 -12.97 -19.83
C ASN A 95 -13.90 -13.66 -19.67
N GLY A 96 -13.56 -14.19 -18.49
CA GLY A 96 -12.26 -14.81 -18.18
C GLY A 96 -11.11 -13.83 -17.92
N SER A 97 -11.30 -12.53 -18.18
CA SER A 97 -10.29 -11.52 -17.87
C SER A 97 -10.19 -11.28 -16.36
N MET A 98 -9.03 -10.76 -15.92
CA MET A 98 -8.77 -10.41 -14.53
C MET A 98 -8.93 -11.60 -13.56
N ARG A 99 -8.21 -12.70 -13.83
CA ARG A 99 -8.20 -13.86 -12.92
C ARG A 99 -7.27 -13.65 -11.72
N THR A 100 -7.72 -14.02 -10.53
CA THR A 100 -6.88 -14.17 -9.32
C THR A 100 -7.29 -15.41 -8.53
N THR A 101 -6.34 -15.97 -7.79
CA THR A 101 -6.64 -16.92 -6.72
C THR A 101 -7.30 -16.15 -5.57
N LEU A 102 -8.42 -16.67 -5.06
CA LEU A 102 -9.17 -16.14 -3.93
C LEU A 102 -8.69 -16.76 -2.61
N VAL A 103 -8.54 -18.09 -2.56
CA VAL A 103 -8.09 -18.84 -1.38
C VAL A 103 -7.20 -20.00 -1.81
N LYS A 104 -6.05 -20.17 -1.13
CA LYS A 104 -5.09 -21.27 -1.37
C LYS A 104 -4.45 -21.86 -0.10
N THR A 105 -4.84 -21.36 1.07
CA THR A 105 -4.42 -21.90 2.37
C THR A 105 -5.52 -22.80 2.94
N ASP A 106 -5.14 -23.84 3.69
CA ASP A 106 -6.08 -24.77 4.32
C ASP A 106 -7.16 -25.31 3.35
N LEU A 107 -6.73 -25.78 2.18
CA LEU A 107 -7.55 -26.55 1.24
C LEU A 107 -6.79 -27.84 0.92
N ASP A 108 -7.49 -28.98 0.96
CA ASP A 108 -6.92 -30.29 0.65
C ASP A 108 -7.55 -30.85 -0.62
N GLU A 109 -8.87 -30.99 -0.72
CA GLU A 109 -9.56 -31.40 -1.95
C GLU A 109 -10.87 -30.59 -2.15
N PRO A 110 -10.82 -29.32 -2.65
CA PRO A 110 -12.01 -28.49 -2.85
C PRO A 110 -12.88 -28.95 -4.05
N ARG A 111 -14.21 -29.00 -3.88
CA ARG A 111 -15.15 -29.51 -4.91
C ARG A 111 -16.36 -28.63 -5.19
N GLY A 112 -17.30 -28.55 -4.24
CA GLY A 112 -18.56 -27.84 -4.44
C GLY A 112 -18.38 -26.37 -4.11
N ILE A 113 -19.03 -25.49 -4.88
CA ILE A 113 -18.97 -24.04 -4.69
C ILE A 113 -20.32 -23.40 -5.02
N ALA A 114 -20.76 -22.46 -4.19
CA ALA A 114 -21.97 -21.67 -4.43
C ALA A 114 -21.84 -20.27 -3.80
N VAL A 115 -22.48 -19.27 -4.41
CA VAL A 115 -22.34 -17.85 -4.02
C VAL A 115 -23.67 -17.19 -3.67
N ASP A 116 -23.65 -16.26 -2.71
CA ASP A 116 -24.73 -15.31 -2.42
C ASP A 116 -24.20 -13.88 -2.61
N PRO A 117 -24.30 -13.31 -3.82
CA PRO A 117 -23.79 -11.97 -4.12
C PRO A 117 -24.50 -10.84 -3.37
N ASN A 118 -25.70 -11.09 -2.83
CA ASN A 118 -26.44 -10.08 -2.05
C ASN A 118 -25.83 -9.88 -0.66
N ASP A 119 -25.34 -10.97 -0.06
CA ASP A 119 -24.69 -10.93 1.27
C ASP A 119 -23.15 -10.85 1.18
N GLY A 120 -22.57 -10.96 -0.02
CA GLY A 120 -21.13 -10.99 -0.20
C GLY A 120 -20.48 -12.30 0.25
N LEU A 121 -21.21 -13.42 0.20
CA LEU A 121 -20.79 -14.70 0.78
C LEU A 121 -20.53 -15.79 -0.27
N LEU A 122 -19.51 -16.59 -0.02
CA LEU A 122 -19.13 -17.79 -0.78
C LEU A 122 -19.17 -19.01 0.16
N PHE A 123 -19.66 -20.13 -0.34
CA PHE A 123 -19.67 -21.40 0.37
C PHE A 123 -18.97 -22.47 -0.46
N CYS A 124 -18.10 -23.26 0.15
CA CYS A 124 -17.41 -24.36 -0.52
C CYS A 124 -17.34 -25.63 0.33
N SER A 125 -17.26 -26.79 -0.33
CA SER A 125 -16.94 -28.08 0.27
C SER A 125 -15.51 -28.49 -0.03
N ASP A 126 -14.86 -29.10 0.97
CA ASP A 126 -13.58 -29.80 0.86
C ASP A 126 -13.78 -31.22 1.40
N TRP A 127 -13.36 -32.24 0.64
CA TRP A 127 -13.58 -33.65 0.96
C TRP A 127 -12.28 -34.43 1.28
N GLY A 128 -11.16 -33.73 1.46
CA GLY A 128 -9.85 -34.31 1.70
C GLY A 128 -9.65 -34.86 3.13
N LYS A 129 -8.44 -34.70 3.69
CA LYS A 129 -8.05 -35.24 5.01
C LYS A 129 -8.89 -34.70 6.17
N GLN A 130 -9.47 -33.51 6.03
CA GLN A 130 -10.39 -32.90 7.00
C GLN A 130 -11.66 -32.46 6.25
N PRO A 131 -12.62 -33.37 6.00
CA PRO A 131 -13.84 -33.07 5.26
C PRO A 131 -14.64 -31.97 5.96
N LYS A 132 -14.95 -30.90 5.22
CA LYS A 132 -15.53 -29.69 5.79
C LYS A 132 -16.40 -28.93 4.79
N ILE A 133 -17.24 -28.06 5.33
CA ILE A 133 -17.91 -27.01 4.56
C ILE A 133 -17.55 -25.67 5.19
N GLU A 134 -17.07 -24.76 4.36
CA GLU A 134 -16.65 -23.43 4.77
C GLU A 134 -17.56 -22.37 4.16
N ARG A 135 -17.73 -21.29 4.91
CA ARG A 135 -18.26 -20.01 4.46
C ARG A 135 -17.12 -19.02 4.46
N MET A 136 -17.03 -18.16 3.46
CA MET A 136 -16.11 -17.01 3.40
C MET A 136 -16.79 -15.84 2.70
N SER A 137 -16.12 -14.70 2.58
CA SER A 137 -16.60 -13.60 1.74
C SER A 137 -16.21 -13.80 0.27
N LEU A 138 -16.94 -13.16 -0.64
CA LEU A 138 -16.68 -13.22 -2.08
C LEU A 138 -15.43 -12.44 -2.52
N ASP A 139 -14.86 -11.61 -1.65
CA ASP A 139 -13.55 -10.97 -1.83
C ASP A 139 -12.38 -11.76 -1.20
N GLY A 140 -12.65 -12.91 -0.57
CA GLY A 140 -11.62 -13.82 -0.04
C GLY A 140 -11.02 -13.42 1.31
N ASP A 141 -11.57 -12.40 1.98
CA ASP A 141 -11.05 -11.93 3.26
C ASP A 141 -11.07 -13.04 4.34
N PRO A 142 -9.91 -13.36 4.95
CA PRO A 142 -9.81 -14.46 5.90
C PRO A 142 -10.57 -14.21 7.21
N THR A 143 -10.99 -12.98 7.52
CA THR A 143 -11.80 -12.69 8.72
C THR A 143 -13.23 -13.23 8.60
N PHE A 144 -13.78 -13.30 7.38
CA PHE A 144 -15.11 -13.87 7.13
C PHE A 144 -15.09 -15.38 6.91
N ARG A 145 -13.90 -15.97 6.70
CA ARG A 145 -13.70 -17.41 6.53
C ARG A 145 -13.95 -18.17 7.83
N LYS A 146 -14.94 -19.06 7.81
CA LYS A 146 -15.39 -19.88 8.94
C LYS A 146 -15.82 -21.26 8.44
N THR A 147 -15.23 -22.31 9.02
CA THR A 147 -15.77 -23.66 8.91
C THR A 147 -17.14 -23.74 9.59
N ILE A 148 -18.18 -24.09 8.84
CA ILE A 148 -19.56 -24.21 9.34
C ILE A 148 -19.99 -25.68 9.53
N VAL A 149 -19.31 -26.63 8.89
CA VAL A 149 -19.48 -28.08 9.11
C VAL A 149 -18.11 -28.74 9.12
N SER A 150 -17.85 -29.61 10.11
CA SER A 150 -16.64 -30.44 10.22
C SER A 150 -16.91 -31.82 10.87
N ASP A 151 -18.06 -32.00 11.49
CA ASP A 151 -18.57 -33.26 12.02
C ASP A 151 -19.55 -33.93 11.05
N GLN A 152 -19.70 -35.25 11.13
CA GLN A 152 -20.70 -36.02 10.36
C GLN A 152 -20.71 -35.66 8.85
N THR A 153 -19.55 -35.46 8.26
CA THR A 153 -19.36 -35.25 6.82
C THR A 153 -18.05 -35.93 6.43
N GLN A 154 -17.97 -36.51 5.24
CA GLN A 154 -16.85 -37.35 4.85
C GLN A 154 -16.53 -37.26 3.36
N TRP A 155 -17.55 -37.20 2.48
CA TRP A 155 -17.38 -36.82 1.06
C TRP A 155 -18.44 -35.76 0.68
N PRO A 156 -18.38 -34.54 1.23
CA PRO A 156 -19.26 -33.45 0.81
C PRO A 156 -18.97 -33.07 -0.65
N ASN A 157 -19.92 -33.35 -1.54
CA ASN A 157 -19.78 -33.08 -2.98
C ASN A 157 -20.38 -31.71 -3.31
N GLY A 158 -21.53 -31.65 -3.97
CA GLY A 158 -22.18 -30.41 -4.36
C GLY A 158 -22.66 -29.58 -3.17
N VAL A 159 -22.65 -28.27 -3.34
CA VAL A 159 -23.18 -27.27 -2.41
C VAL A 159 -24.18 -26.39 -3.15
N ALA A 160 -25.32 -26.09 -2.55
CA ALA A 160 -26.32 -25.15 -3.09
C ALA A 160 -26.96 -24.32 -1.98
N LEU A 161 -27.51 -23.15 -2.33
CA LEU A 161 -28.02 -22.17 -1.38
C LEU A 161 -29.52 -21.95 -1.55
N ASP A 162 -30.23 -21.89 -0.43
CA ASP A 162 -31.56 -21.27 -0.34
C ASP A 162 -31.37 -19.82 0.12
N LEU A 163 -31.30 -18.91 -0.85
CA LEU A 163 -31.04 -17.48 -0.63
C LEU A 163 -32.11 -16.80 0.23
N HIS A 164 -33.35 -17.31 0.22
CA HIS A 164 -34.45 -16.80 1.04
C HIS A 164 -34.38 -17.30 2.49
N ALA A 165 -34.08 -18.58 2.69
CA ALA A 165 -33.95 -19.18 4.01
C ALA A 165 -32.55 -18.99 4.66
N LYS A 166 -31.60 -18.39 3.93
CA LYS A 166 -30.18 -18.22 4.30
C LYS A 166 -29.59 -19.53 4.84
N ARG A 167 -29.77 -20.58 4.03
CA ARG A 167 -29.46 -21.98 4.35
C ARG A 167 -28.66 -22.64 3.25
N VAL A 168 -27.56 -23.28 3.62
CA VAL A 168 -26.71 -24.11 2.77
C VAL A 168 -27.29 -25.53 2.74
N TYR A 169 -27.29 -26.17 1.58
CA TYR A 169 -27.62 -27.58 1.36
C TYR A 169 -26.42 -28.26 0.69
N TRP A 170 -26.17 -29.52 1.03
CA TRP A 170 -25.11 -30.31 0.40
C TRP A 170 -25.44 -31.79 0.30
N THR A 171 -24.80 -32.45 -0.65
CA THR A 171 -24.77 -33.91 -0.79
C THR A 171 -23.53 -34.46 -0.09
N ASP A 172 -23.65 -35.60 0.61
CA ASP A 172 -22.49 -36.37 1.05
C ASP A 172 -22.51 -37.76 0.41
N ALA A 173 -21.49 -38.05 -0.40
CA ALA A 173 -21.42 -39.27 -1.20
C ALA A 173 -20.86 -40.49 -0.46
N LYS A 174 -20.49 -40.32 0.83
CA LYS A 174 -20.04 -41.40 1.71
C LYS A 174 -21.10 -41.79 2.73
N PHE A 175 -21.80 -40.81 3.29
CA PHE A 175 -22.96 -41.04 4.14
C PHE A 175 -24.23 -41.36 3.33
N GLU A 176 -24.23 -41.01 2.03
CA GLU A 176 -25.32 -41.30 1.08
C GLU A 176 -26.62 -40.58 1.49
N TRP A 177 -26.49 -39.27 1.77
CA TRP A 177 -27.56 -38.41 2.26
C TRP A 177 -27.50 -36.97 1.71
N ILE A 178 -28.56 -36.19 1.96
CA ILE A 178 -28.60 -34.73 1.78
C ILE A 178 -28.76 -34.08 3.15
N SER A 179 -27.96 -33.07 3.44
CA SER A 179 -27.98 -32.31 4.71
C SER A 179 -28.05 -30.80 4.44
N SER A 180 -28.48 -30.02 5.44
CA SER A 180 -28.53 -28.55 5.33
C SER A 180 -28.32 -27.85 6.68
N ILE A 181 -27.80 -26.62 6.64
CA ILE A 181 -27.40 -25.82 7.81
C ILE A 181 -27.58 -24.32 7.52
N LEU A 182 -27.88 -23.50 8.54
CA LEU A 182 -27.98 -22.05 8.36
C LEU A 182 -26.60 -21.43 8.09
N TYR A 183 -26.57 -20.26 7.44
CA TYR A 183 -25.34 -19.53 7.08
C TYR A 183 -24.41 -19.22 8.27
N ASP A 184 -24.89 -19.25 9.51
CA ASP A 184 -24.09 -19.04 10.73
C ASP A 184 -23.41 -20.32 11.25
N GLY A 185 -23.80 -21.50 10.76
CA GLY A 185 -23.40 -22.81 11.26
C GLY A 185 -24.36 -23.43 12.27
N THR A 186 -25.60 -22.93 12.40
CA THR A 186 -26.63 -23.47 13.32
C THR A 186 -27.78 -24.15 12.58
N GLY A 187 -28.70 -24.78 13.32
CA GLY A 187 -29.92 -25.38 12.74
C GLY A 187 -29.66 -26.49 11.71
N ARG A 188 -28.61 -27.29 11.90
CA ARG A 188 -28.29 -28.44 11.04
C ARG A 188 -29.44 -29.46 11.03
N ARG A 189 -29.75 -30.00 9.85
CA ARG A 189 -30.70 -31.12 9.66
C ARG A 189 -30.23 -32.02 8.52
N ILE A 190 -30.50 -33.31 8.65
CA ILE A 190 -30.51 -34.23 7.51
C ILE A 190 -31.87 -34.03 6.83
N VAL A 191 -31.86 -33.84 5.51
CA VAL A 191 -33.07 -33.63 4.69
C VAL A 191 -33.57 -34.96 4.12
N HIS A 192 -32.65 -35.85 3.75
CA HIS A 192 -32.96 -37.14 3.13
C HIS A 192 -31.90 -38.17 3.51
N GLU A 193 -32.30 -39.33 4.02
CA GLU A 193 -31.39 -40.38 4.51
C GLU A 193 -31.41 -41.65 3.64
N LYS A 194 -30.32 -42.42 3.73
CA LYS A 194 -29.97 -43.71 3.11
C LYS A 194 -31.09 -44.72 2.84
N SER A 195 -32.23 -44.65 3.53
CA SER A 195 -33.38 -45.55 3.33
C SER A 195 -34.16 -45.29 2.03
N LEU A 196 -33.92 -44.17 1.33
CA LEU A 196 -34.73 -43.69 0.22
C LEU A 196 -33.93 -43.34 -1.05
N LYS A 197 -33.16 -44.29 -1.58
CA LYS A 197 -32.51 -44.24 -2.91
C LYS A 197 -31.58 -43.04 -3.16
N ILE A 198 -30.69 -42.77 -2.21
CA ILE A 198 -29.45 -42.02 -2.48
C ILE A 198 -28.31 -43.04 -2.36
N ASP A 199 -27.40 -43.05 -3.34
CA ASP A 199 -26.41 -44.12 -3.47
C ASP A 199 -25.01 -43.52 -3.82
N HIS A 200 -24.90 -42.58 -4.75
CA HIS A 200 -23.69 -41.75 -4.88
C HIS A 200 -24.00 -40.34 -5.44
N PRO A 201 -24.53 -39.44 -4.61
CA PRO A 201 -24.95 -38.12 -5.03
C PRO A 201 -23.74 -37.21 -5.32
N PHE A 202 -23.78 -36.50 -6.45
CA PHE A 202 -22.72 -35.59 -6.88
C PHE A 202 -23.15 -34.14 -6.74
N SER A 203 -23.77 -33.55 -7.75
CA SER A 203 -24.19 -32.15 -7.77
C SER A 203 -25.60 -31.98 -7.16
N ILE A 204 -25.89 -30.77 -6.66
CA ILE A 204 -27.14 -30.41 -5.98
C ILE A 204 -27.60 -29.03 -6.43
N ALA A 205 -28.90 -28.82 -6.54
CA ALA A 205 -29.53 -27.51 -6.78
C ALA A 205 -30.82 -27.37 -5.95
N ILE A 206 -31.23 -26.12 -5.68
CA ILE A 206 -32.44 -25.80 -4.92
C ILE A 206 -33.35 -24.93 -5.78
N TYR A 207 -34.65 -25.24 -5.83
CA TYR A 207 -35.65 -24.38 -6.45
C TYR A 207 -37.02 -24.55 -5.76
N GLU A 208 -37.67 -23.42 -5.44
CA GLU A 208 -38.89 -23.37 -4.63
C GLU A 208 -38.76 -24.27 -3.38
N ASP A 209 -39.66 -25.23 -3.16
CA ASP A 209 -39.61 -26.18 -2.03
C ASP A 209 -38.91 -27.50 -2.35
N ASN A 210 -38.21 -27.59 -3.49
CA ASN A 210 -37.58 -28.81 -3.97
C ASN A 210 -36.04 -28.74 -3.92
N VAL A 211 -35.43 -29.88 -3.61
CA VAL A 211 -33.99 -30.15 -3.77
C VAL A 211 -33.81 -31.14 -4.91
N TYR A 212 -32.87 -30.81 -5.81
CA TYR A 212 -32.54 -31.57 -7.02
C TYR A 212 -31.10 -32.07 -6.88
N TRP A 213 -30.81 -33.31 -7.30
CA TRP A 213 -29.44 -33.82 -7.32
C TRP A 213 -29.18 -34.81 -8.44
N SER A 214 -27.93 -34.89 -8.88
CA SER A 214 -27.41 -35.98 -9.71
C SER A 214 -26.86 -37.11 -8.84
N ASP A 215 -27.06 -38.36 -9.26
CA ASP A 215 -26.50 -39.55 -8.61
C ASP A 215 -25.79 -40.43 -9.65
N TRP A 216 -24.54 -40.79 -9.36
CA TRP A 216 -23.65 -41.52 -10.27
C TRP A 216 -23.95 -43.02 -10.35
N LYS A 217 -24.46 -43.65 -9.28
CA LYS A 217 -24.74 -45.10 -9.25
C LYS A 217 -26.10 -45.41 -9.84
N SER A 218 -27.10 -44.52 -9.66
CA SER A 218 -28.42 -44.67 -10.27
C SER A 218 -28.53 -44.07 -11.67
N TYR A 219 -27.46 -43.43 -12.18
CA TYR A 219 -27.39 -42.75 -13.48
C TYR A 219 -28.55 -41.78 -13.71
N SER A 220 -28.91 -41.02 -12.66
CA SER A 220 -30.15 -40.27 -12.63
C SER A 220 -30.04 -38.87 -12.03
N VAL A 221 -30.95 -37.99 -12.45
CA VAL A 221 -31.24 -36.73 -11.77
C VAL A 221 -32.58 -36.89 -11.07
N ASN A 222 -32.61 -36.64 -9.77
CA ASN A 222 -33.76 -36.83 -8.90
C ASN A 222 -34.13 -35.51 -8.22
N PHE A 223 -35.36 -35.42 -7.71
CA PHE A 223 -35.76 -34.38 -6.77
C PHE A 223 -36.65 -34.91 -5.65
N ALA A 224 -36.67 -34.18 -4.54
CA ALA A 224 -37.51 -34.41 -3.36
C ALA A 224 -37.80 -33.07 -2.68
N ASN A 225 -38.70 -33.05 -1.69
CA ASN A 225 -38.98 -31.85 -0.90
C ASN A 225 -37.78 -31.45 -0.02
N LYS A 226 -37.33 -30.19 -0.09
CA LYS A 226 -36.14 -29.67 0.62
C LYS A 226 -36.30 -29.60 2.15
N MET A 227 -37.52 -29.76 2.67
CA MET A 227 -37.85 -29.67 4.09
C MET A 227 -38.09 -31.05 4.73
N THR A 228 -38.68 -32.00 3.99
CA THR A 228 -39.10 -33.32 4.52
C THR A 228 -38.43 -34.54 3.87
N GLY A 229 -37.81 -34.40 2.69
CA GLY A 229 -37.32 -35.54 1.89
C GLY A 229 -38.40 -36.34 1.18
N GLU A 230 -39.67 -35.94 1.29
CA GLU A 230 -40.80 -36.61 0.65
C GLU A 230 -40.91 -36.25 -0.84
N ASP A 231 -41.93 -36.80 -1.52
CA ASP A 231 -42.21 -36.55 -2.94
C ASP A 231 -41.10 -36.97 -3.95
N LEU A 232 -40.14 -37.79 -3.51
CA LEU A 232 -39.02 -38.34 -4.28
C LEU A 232 -39.43 -38.82 -5.69
N LYS A 233 -38.91 -38.15 -6.72
CA LYS A 233 -39.13 -38.46 -8.15
C LYS A 233 -37.82 -38.39 -8.92
N THR A 234 -37.66 -39.29 -9.89
CA THR A 234 -36.56 -39.25 -10.86
C THR A 234 -37.00 -38.47 -12.11
N ILE A 235 -36.30 -37.39 -12.42
CA ILE A 235 -36.56 -36.50 -13.57
C ILE A 235 -35.93 -37.09 -14.83
N TYR A 236 -34.70 -37.56 -14.71
CA TYR A 236 -33.92 -38.15 -15.79
C TYR A 236 -33.27 -39.43 -15.28
N ASN A 237 -33.31 -40.49 -16.09
CA ASN A 237 -32.48 -41.67 -15.95
C ASN A 237 -31.92 -41.98 -17.34
N GLY A 238 -30.63 -42.30 -17.44
CA GLY A 238 -29.97 -42.46 -18.73
C GLY A 238 -28.78 -43.42 -18.71
N PRO A 239 -28.16 -43.67 -19.88
CA PRO A 239 -27.02 -44.58 -19.99
C PRO A 239 -25.68 -43.97 -19.50
N ASN A 240 -25.66 -42.68 -19.20
CA ASN A 240 -24.45 -41.91 -18.90
C ASN A 240 -24.55 -41.27 -17.51
N THR A 241 -23.43 -41.21 -16.80
CA THR A 241 -23.30 -40.57 -15.48
C THR A 241 -23.65 -39.06 -15.55
N PRO A 242 -24.61 -38.57 -14.74
CA PRO A 242 -24.86 -37.14 -14.63
C PRO A 242 -23.88 -36.48 -13.65
N TYR A 243 -23.20 -35.42 -14.09
CA TYR A 243 -22.32 -34.58 -13.25
C TYR A 243 -23.08 -33.36 -12.72
N GLY A 244 -22.72 -32.13 -13.10
CA GLY A 244 -23.37 -30.90 -12.67
C GLY A 244 -24.86 -30.84 -12.98
N VAL A 245 -25.66 -30.35 -12.03
CA VAL A 245 -27.07 -29.99 -12.20
C VAL A 245 -27.32 -28.59 -11.63
N THR A 246 -28.01 -27.75 -12.40
CA THR A 246 -28.47 -26.42 -11.97
C THR A 246 -29.88 -26.17 -12.51
N VAL A 247 -30.67 -25.32 -11.84
CA VAL A 247 -32.05 -25.00 -12.25
C VAL A 247 -32.07 -23.63 -12.92
N TYR A 248 -32.18 -23.61 -14.25
CA TYR A 248 -32.19 -22.37 -15.02
C TYR A 248 -33.49 -21.57 -14.83
N HIS A 249 -33.54 -20.70 -13.83
CA HIS A 249 -34.67 -19.79 -13.61
C HIS A 249 -34.25 -18.42 -13.02
N SER A 250 -35.05 -17.39 -13.29
CA SER A 250 -34.80 -16.01 -12.84
C SER A 250 -34.90 -15.83 -11.32
N LEU A 251 -35.77 -16.61 -10.65
CA LEU A 251 -35.98 -16.52 -9.20
C LEU A 251 -34.84 -17.13 -8.38
N VAL A 252 -33.98 -17.95 -8.99
CA VAL A 252 -32.72 -18.41 -8.35
C VAL A 252 -31.71 -17.25 -8.30
N GLN A 253 -31.62 -16.47 -9.38
CA GLN A 253 -30.69 -15.34 -9.51
C GLN A 253 -31.33 -14.01 -9.10
N ILE A 254 -31.75 -13.95 -7.83
CA ILE A 254 -32.40 -12.80 -7.21
C ILE A 254 -31.56 -11.54 -7.45
N GLN A 255 -32.17 -10.54 -8.10
CA GLN A 255 -31.51 -9.28 -8.44
C GLN A 255 -31.42 -8.37 -7.21
N GLY A 256 -30.20 -8.07 -6.77
CA GLY A 256 -29.90 -7.04 -5.78
C GLY A 256 -29.32 -5.77 -6.39
N SER A 257 -29.13 -4.75 -5.56
CA SER A 257 -28.36 -3.56 -5.92
C SER A 257 -26.90 -3.95 -6.16
N LYS A 258 -26.31 -3.57 -7.30
CA LYS A 258 -24.85 -3.55 -7.45
C LYS A 258 -24.28 -2.58 -6.41
N ARG A 259 -23.58 -3.09 -5.39
CA ARG A 259 -22.88 -2.22 -4.43
C ARG A 259 -21.74 -1.44 -5.13
N CYS A 260 -21.07 -2.07 -6.11
CA CYS A 260 -20.10 -1.39 -6.97
C CYS A 260 -20.78 -0.39 -7.92
N VAL A 261 -20.55 0.91 -7.71
CA VAL A 261 -20.91 1.96 -8.67
C VAL A 261 -19.69 2.34 -9.49
N HIS A 262 -19.72 2.05 -10.80
CA HIS A 262 -18.65 2.47 -11.73
C HIS A 262 -18.71 3.98 -11.99
N GLN A 263 -18.10 4.79 -11.11
CA GLN A 263 -17.77 6.17 -11.47
C GLN A 263 -16.80 6.14 -12.67
N ASN A 264 -17.21 6.76 -13.77
CA ASN A 264 -16.45 6.89 -15.02
C ASN A 264 -16.13 5.58 -15.80
N GLY A 265 -16.96 4.54 -15.65
CA GLY A 265 -17.19 3.52 -16.71
C GLY A 265 -16.00 2.69 -17.20
N ASN A 266 -14.88 2.66 -16.47
CA ASN A 266 -13.64 2.00 -16.91
C ASN A 266 -13.66 0.51 -16.54
N SER A 267 -13.51 -0.39 -17.51
CA SER A 267 -13.78 -1.83 -17.38
C SER A 267 -12.57 -2.66 -16.94
N SER A 268 -11.86 -2.23 -15.89
CA SER A 268 -10.49 -2.69 -15.57
C SER A 268 -10.24 -3.03 -14.09
N GLN A 269 -11.28 -3.43 -13.36
CA GLN A 269 -11.19 -3.99 -12.00
C GLN A 269 -12.26 -5.08 -11.79
N LEU A 270 -11.95 -6.17 -11.06
CA LEU A 270 -12.98 -7.01 -10.47
C LEU A 270 -13.78 -6.20 -9.45
N CYS A 271 -15.00 -6.61 -9.19
CA CYS A 271 -15.92 -5.98 -8.26
C CYS A 271 -16.41 -7.10 -7.33
N LEU A 272 -15.79 -7.24 -6.15
CA LEU A 272 -16.02 -8.37 -5.26
C LEU A 272 -16.78 -7.89 -4.01
N PRO A 273 -18.00 -8.39 -3.74
CA PRO A 273 -18.79 -7.94 -2.60
C PRO A 273 -18.30 -8.56 -1.28
N ARG A 274 -18.33 -7.76 -0.21
CA ARG A 274 -18.04 -8.19 1.17
C ARG A 274 -19.32 -8.17 2.01
N PRO A 275 -19.46 -9.01 3.06
CA PRO A 275 -20.57 -8.94 4.00
C PRO A 275 -20.54 -7.65 4.84
N LEU A 276 -21.73 -7.15 5.20
CA LEU A 276 -21.90 -5.95 5.99
C LEU A 276 -21.87 -6.28 7.49
N GLU A 277 -20.91 -5.71 8.24
CA GLU A 277 -20.91 -5.79 9.70
C GLU A 277 -21.89 -4.77 10.31
N ILE A 278 -22.91 -5.26 11.02
CA ILE A 278 -23.92 -4.40 11.68
C ILE A 278 -23.36 -3.85 13.00
N TYR A 279 -22.51 -2.83 12.92
CA TYR A 279 -22.13 -2.04 14.10
C TYR A 279 -23.33 -1.23 14.63
N ARG A 280 -23.56 -1.30 15.94
CA ARG A 280 -24.62 -0.53 16.61
C ARG A 280 -24.14 0.86 17.02
N SER A 281 -24.12 1.78 16.06
CA SER A 281 -23.99 3.23 16.30
C SER A 281 -24.78 4.00 15.24
N ASN A 282 -25.49 5.05 15.65
CA ASN A 282 -26.49 5.73 14.81
C ASN A 282 -25.86 6.77 13.86
N GLU A 283 -25.20 6.33 12.80
CA GLU A 283 -24.80 7.20 11.68
C GLU A 283 -25.31 6.64 10.33
N ASP A 284 -25.21 7.45 9.27
CA ASP A 284 -26.11 7.39 8.11
C ASP A 284 -25.89 6.17 7.17
N PRO A 285 -26.93 5.48 6.65
CA PRO A 285 -26.78 4.25 5.86
C PRO A 285 -26.24 4.42 4.42
N SER A 286 -25.61 5.55 4.09
CA SER A 286 -25.24 5.91 2.71
C SER A 286 -23.81 5.55 2.29
N SER A 287 -23.00 4.99 3.19
CA SER A 287 -21.56 4.74 2.98
C SER A 287 -21.15 3.26 3.04
N GLU A 288 -21.82 2.38 2.28
CA GLU A 288 -21.38 0.98 2.13
C GLU A 288 -20.06 0.90 1.33
N TYR A 289 -18.97 0.48 1.98
CA TYR A 289 -17.65 0.31 1.35
C TYR A 289 -17.61 -0.96 0.47
N VAL A 290 -16.98 -0.84 -0.70
CA VAL A 290 -16.91 -1.89 -1.71
C VAL A 290 -15.50 -1.94 -2.29
N ILE A 291 -14.98 -3.16 -2.48
CA ILE A 291 -13.59 -3.38 -2.92
C ILE A 291 -13.58 -3.73 -4.41
N THR A 292 -12.94 -2.88 -5.21
CA THR A 292 -12.61 -3.20 -6.60
C THR A 292 -11.19 -3.79 -6.71
N VAL A 293 -11.12 -5.11 -6.81
CA VAL A 293 -9.84 -5.85 -6.84
C VAL A 293 -9.19 -5.79 -8.23
N ARG A 294 -7.97 -5.26 -8.32
CA ARG A 294 -7.14 -5.36 -9.53
C ARG A 294 -6.50 -6.75 -9.64
N ALA A 295 -7.27 -7.74 -10.06
CA ALA A 295 -6.74 -9.05 -10.39
C ALA A 295 -5.94 -9.00 -11.71
N PHE A 296 -4.64 -9.29 -11.64
CA PHE A 296 -3.78 -9.58 -12.80
C PHE A 296 -3.50 -11.08 -12.88
N ASN A 297 -3.33 -11.58 -14.10
CA ASN A 297 -3.20 -13.00 -14.37
C ASN A 297 -1.99 -13.66 -13.68
N SER A 298 -2.24 -14.22 -12.49
CA SER A 298 -1.88 -15.59 -12.09
C SER A 298 -0.39 -16.00 -12.08
N TYR A 299 0.24 -16.03 -10.88
CA TYR A 299 0.75 -17.25 -10.18
C TYR A 299 1.63 -16.90 -8.96
N GLY A 300 1.50 -17.63 -7.83
CA GLY A 300 2.49 -17.49 -6.72
C GLY A 300 2.06 -17.76 -5.26
N ILE A 301 1.26 -18.80 -4.99
CA ILE A 301 1.08 -19.52 -3.71
C ILE A 301 1.97 -19.08 -2.51
N GLY A 302 1.37 -18.56 -1.42
CA GLY A 302 2.04 -18.35 -0.12
C GLY A 302 1.63 -19.36 0.97
N GLN A 303 2.42 -19.50 2.05
CA GLN A 303 2.01 -20.21 3.28
C GLN A 303 2.59 -19.58 4.58
N PRO A 304 1.92 -19.74 5.75
CA PRO A 304 2.26 -19.04 7.00
C PRO A 304 2.84 -19.94 8.11
N ILE A 305 3.53 -19.36 9.11
CA ILE A 305 3.93 -20.02 10.37
C ILE A 305 3.73 -19.07 11.57
N TYR A 306 3.27 -19.62 12.71
CA TYR A 306 2.98 -18.88 13.95
C TYR A 306 4.16 -18.78 14.94
N LYS A 307 4.06 -17.79 15.84
CA LYS A 307 5.01 -17.36 16.89
C LYS A 307 5.58 -18.46 17.81
N THR A 308 6.83 -18.29 18.26
CA THR A 308 7.21 -18.26 19.70
C THR A 308 8.63 -17.70 19.88
N ALA A 309 9.01 -17.27 21.11
CA ALA A 309 10.24 -16.49 21.34
C ALA A 309 10.92 -16.78 22.71
N THR A 310 12.26 -16.69 22.76
CA THR A 310 13.17 -16.58 23.94
C THR A 310 14.64 -16.61 23.42
N THR A 311 15.71 -16.09 24.04
CA THR A 311 15.97 -14.87 24.86
C THR A 311 17.49 -14.65 24.94
N SER A 312 17.95 -13.45 25.34
CA SER A 312 19.33 -13.07 25.76
C SER A 312 20.46 -13.06 24.70
N ALA A 313 21.62 -12.40 24.92
CA ALA A 313 21.95 -11.04 25.42
C ALA A 313 23.50 -10.83 25.36
N GLU A 314 23.98 -9.58 25.51
CA GLU A 314 25.39 -9.17 25.79
C GLU A 314 26.44 -9.40 24.67
N ALA A 315 27.49 -8.57 24.47
CA ALA A 315 27.76 -7.18 24.90
C ALA A 315 28.82 -6.49 23.99
N LEU A 316 28.92 -5.15 24.14
CA LEU A 316 29.93 -4.22 23.55
C LEU A 316 31.29 -4.28 24.33
N PRO A 317 32.39 -3.51 24.07
CA PRO A 317 32.44 -2.18 23.43
C PRO A 317 33.76 -1.68 22.73
N GLN A 318 33.78 -0.36 22.47
CA GLN A 318 34.91 0.61 22.48
C GLN A 318 35.61 1.08 21.18
N LYS A 319 36.11 2.34 21.25
CA LYS A 319 36.53 3.28 20.19
C LYS A 319 37.47 4.35 20.81
N PRO A 320 38.44 4.92 20.07
CA PRO A 320 38.43 6.36 19.76
C PRO A 320 38.86 6.59 18.26
N GLU A 321 39.33 7.71 17.70
CA GLU A 321 39.66 9.08 18.16
C GLU A 321 39.57 10.09 16.99
N VAL A 322 39.62 11.41 17.23
CA VAL A 322 39.34 12.46 16.22
C VAL A 322 40.50 13.43 15.97
N THR A 323 40.63 13.87 14.71
CA THR A 323 41.40 15.03 14.18
C THR A 323 40.89 15.32 12.76
N SER A 324 40.95 16.56 12.28
CA SER A 324 40.15 17.04 11.13
C SER A 324 40.84 18.10 10.24
N ALA A 325 40.30 18.29 9.03
CA ALA A 325 40.53 19.44 8.14
C ALA A 325 39.41 19.52 7.08
N SER A 326 39.15 20.71 6.53
CA SER A 326 37.93 21.04 5.77
C SER A 326 38.11 21.15 4.25
N LEU A 327 37.08 20.76 3.46
CA LEU A 327 36.65 21.46 2.24
C LEU A 327 35.28 20.93 1.77
N GLY A 328 34.45 21.81 1.17
CA GLY A 328 33.07 21.47 0.78
C GLY A 328 32.97 20.62 -0.50
N LYS A 329 32.05 19.65 -0.51
CA LYS A 329 31.73 18.79 -1.66
C LYS A 329 30.20 18.56 -1.74
N LEU A 330 29.65 18.35 -2.94
CA LEU A 330 28.30 17.80 -3.10
C LEU A 330 28.24 16.40 -2.45
N LYS A 331 27.14 16.08 -1.78
CA LYS A 331 26.88 14.74 -1.22
C LYS A 331 26.11 13.86 -2.20
N ALA A 332 26.74 13.52 -3.32
CA ALA A 332 26.42 12.23 -3.94
C ALA A 332 26.87 11.14 -2.96
N ILE A 333 26.00 10.16 -2.69
CA ILE A 333 26.32 9.06 -1.78
C ILE A 333 27.12 8.05 -2.60
N VAL A 334 28.45 8.15 -2.55
CA VAL A 334 29.38 7.27 -3.25
C VAL A 334 30.04 6.35 -2.21
N ALA A 335 29.82 5.05 -2.33
CA ALA A 335 30.33 4.07 -1.37
C ALA A 335 31.80 3.74 -1.65
N PHE A 336 32.71 4.46 -0.98
CA PHE A 336 34.15 4.21 -1.09
C PHE A 336 34.60 2.95 -0.37
N LYS A 337 35.45 2.17 -1.05
CA LYS A 337 36.12 0.98 -0.52
C LYS A 337 37.16 1.35 0.54
N ASN A 338 36.77 1.30 1.82
CA ASN A 338 37.61 1.46 3.02
C ASN A 338 38.31 2.83 3.24
N LYS A 339 37.55 3.86 3.67
CA LYS A 339 38.07 4.84 4.66
C LYS A 339 36.97 5.57 5.42
N VAL A 340 37.11 5.64 6.75
CA VAL A 340 36.20 6.40 7.64
C VAL A 340 36.61 7.88 7.63
N ILE A 341 35.65 8.77 7.36
CA ILE A 341 35.81 10.22 7.54
C ILE A 341 35.17 10.63 8.88
N LYS A 342 35.77 11.63 9.55
CA LYS A 342 35.42 12.06 10.91
C LYS A 342 34.45 13.25 10.91
N GLN A 343 33.66 13.34 11.97
CA GLN A 343 32.72 14.42 12.28
C GLN A 343 33.44 15.67 12.82
N ASP A 344 32.89 16.86 12.56
CA ASP A 344 33.16 18.13 13.26
C ASP A 344 31.88 19.01 13.32
N THR A 345 31.93 20.21 13.91
CA THR A 345 30.78 20.84 14.61
C THR A 345 30.10 22.08 13.98
N LEU A 346 28.90 22.36 14.51
CA LEU A 346 27.97 23.53 14.43
C LEU A 346 28.62 24.92 14.74
N PRO A 347 28.00 26.13 14.50
CA PRO A 347 26.62 26.49 14.96
C PRO A 347 25.77 27.64 14.29
N GLY A 348 24.49 27.72 14.70
CA GLY A 348 23.62 28.93 14.79
C GLY A 348 22.87 29.43 13.53
N TYR A 349 21.84 30.29 13.58
CA TYR A 349 20.80 30.68 14.60
C TYR A 349 19.73 31.57 13.88
N TYR A 350 18.58 31.90 14.51
CA TYR A 350 17.46 32.78 14.04
C TYR A 350 16.58 32.21 12.88
N ASP A 351 15.26 32.45 12.79
CA ASP A 351 14.27 33.00 13.76
C ASP A 351 12.83 32.51 13.46
N ARG A 352 11.86 32.79 14.36
CA ARG A 352 10.40 32.70 14.08
C ARG A 352 9.77 34.08 13.85
N PRO A 353 8.57 34.14 13.23
CA PRO A 353 7.43 34.59 14.05
C PRO A 353 6.14 33.78 13.81
N THR A 354 5.13 34.03 14.64
CA THR A 354 3.83 33.34 14.68
C THR A 354 2.65 34.32 14.65
N PHE A 355 1.56 34.02 13.94
CA PHE A 355 0.20 33.94 14.53
C PHE A 355 -0.90 33.46 13.55
N GLN A 356 -1.97 32.89 14.13
CA GLN A 356 -3.42 32.86 13.84
C GLN A 356 -4.02 33.35 12.48
N GLN A 357 -5.21 32.93 12.03
CA GLN A 357 -6.12 31.78 12.33
C GLN A 357 -7.34 31.82 11.35
N ARG A 358 -8.10 30.72 11.27
CA ARG A 358 -9.52 30.55 10.83
C ARG A 358 -9.79 30.04 9.41
N GLN A 359 -11.04 29.57 9.24
CA GLN A 359 -11.43 28.48 8.34
C GLN A 359 -12.44 28.90 7.26
N ASN A 360 -12.60 28.01 6.28
CA ASN A 360 -13.77 27.66 5.44
C ASN A 360 -15.12 28.36 5.72
N LEU A 361 -15.94 28.45 4.66
CA LEU A 361 -17.31 27.93 4.73
C LEU A 361 -17.93 27.64 3.35
N LEU A 362 -18.90 26.73 3.34
CA LEU A 362 -19.71 26.28 2.21
C LEU A 362 -21.18 26.53 2.54
N LEU A 363 -21.96 26.96 1.55
CA LEU A 363 -23.44 26.94 1.51
C LEU A 363 -24.19 27.74 2.60
N VAL A 364 -25.50 27.96 2.36
CA VAL A 364 -26.30 29.00 3.04
C VAL A 364 -27.34 28.39 3.98
N GLY A 365 -27.42 28.89 5.21
CA GLY A 365 -28.41 28.50 6.22
C GLY A 365 -29.62 29.47 6.31
N PRO A 366 -30.74 29.06 6.95
CA PRO A 366 -32.03 29.74 6.85
C PRO A 366 -32.18 31.08 7.61
N ASN A 367 -31.17 31.53 8.36
CA ASN A 367 -31.16 32.80 9.12
C ASN A 367 -30.15 33.83 8.57
N MET A 368 -29.68 33.65 7.34
CA MET A 368 -28.65 34.51 6.75
C MET A 368 -29.20 35.27 5.54
N PHE A 369 -28.87 36.55 5.42
CA PHE A 369 -29.09 37.31 4.17
C PHE A 369 -27.78 37.39 3.37
N ARG A 370 -27.86 37.94 2.17
CA ARG A 370 -26.73 38.09 1.25
C ARG A 370 -26.59 39.55 0.86
N CYS A 371 -25.37 40.10 0.96
CA CYS A 371 -25.04 41.42 0.41
C CYS A 371 -25.15 41.38 -1.12
N ASP A 372 -25.67 42.42 -1.77
CA ASP A 372 -26.05 42.37 -3.19
C ASP A 372 -24.90 41.97 -4.14
N ASN A 373 -23.65 42.34 -3.83
CA ASN A 373 -22.45 41.99 -4.61
C ASN A 373 -21.45 41.04 -3.92
N ASP A 374 -21.70 40.55 -2.69
CA ASP A 374 -20.82 39.54 -2.07
C ASP A 374 -21.26 38.11 -2.46
N SER A 375 -20.29 37.21 -2.48
CA SER A 375 -20.42 35.75 -2.56
C SER A 375 -20.70 35.09 -1.20
N LYS A 376 -20.54 35.83 -0.09
CA LYS A 376 -20.81 35.37 1.28
C LYS A 376 -22.17 35.84 1.78
N CYS A 377 -22.72 35.11 2.75
CA CYS A 377 -23.92 35.49 3.48
C CYS A 377 -23.55 36.01 4.88
N LYS A 378 -24.36 36.94 5.41
CA LYS A 378 -24.24 37.54 6.74
C LYS A 378 -25.44 37.16 7.60
N ASP A 379 -25.29 37.20 8.92
CA ASP A 379 -26.39 36.92 9.85
C ASP A 379 -27.48 38.01 9.73
N ASN A 380 -28.75 37.65 9.80
CA ASN A 380 -29.86 38.60 9.65
C ASN A 380 -30.05 39.54 10.86
N SER A 381 -29.17 39.49 11.87
CA SER A 381 -29.01 40.53 12.89
C SER A 381 -28.08 41.68 12.48
N TRP A 382 -27.14 41.46 11.54
CA TRP A 382 -26.24 42.49 10.99
C TRP A 382 -26.94 43.26 9.87
N LYS A 383 -28.08 43.88 10.22
CA LYS A 383 -28.90 44.65 9.31
C LYS A 383 -29.72 45.66 10.09
N CYS A 384 -29.46 46.94 9.86
CA CYS A 384 -30.03 48.05 10.62
C CYS A 384 -29.52 48.11 12.08
N ASP A 385 -28.34 47.57 12.37
CA ASP A 385 -27.63 47.72 13.65
C ASP A 385 -26.62 48.89 13.65
N GLY A 386 -26.25 49.42 12.47
CA GLY A 386 -25.61 50.73 12.31
C GLY A 386 -24.12 50.72 11.98
N ASP A 387 -23.50 49.54 11.86
CA ASP A 387 -22.15 49.35 11.33
C ASP A 387 -22.20 48.84 9.87
N PHE A 388 -21.16 49.14 9.07
CA PHE A 388 -21.09 48.69 7.67
C PHE A 388 -20.40 47.33 7.56
N ASP A 389 -21.17 46.26 7.66
CA ASP A 389 -20.68 44.87 7.66
C ASP A 389 -20.58 44.30 6.22
N CYS A 390 -21.48 44.68 5.32
CA CYS A 390 -21.44 44.37 3.88
C CYS A 390 -20.46 45.31 3.15
N ILE A 391 -19.61 44.75 2.28
CA ILE A 391 -18.58 45.52 1.52
C ILE A 391 -19.21 46.56 0.56
N ASP A 392 -20.48 46.38 0.18
CA ASP A 392 -21.27 47.31 -0.65
C ASP A 392 -22.29 48.14 0.16
N HIS A 393 -22.27 48.05 1.49
CA HIS A 393 -23.19 48.70 2.43
C HIS A 393 -24.69 48.37 2.19
N SER A 394 -25.01 47.23 1.55
CA SER A 394 -26.39 46.80 1.25
C SER A 394 -27.21 46.31 2.46
N ASP A 395 -26.57 46.22 3.62
CA ASP A 395 -27.12 45.97 4.96
C ASP A 395 -27.84 47.20 5.52
N GLU A 396 -27.15 48.34 5.63
CA GLU A 396 -27.70 49.59 6.18
C GLU A 396 -28.57 50.38 5.17
N MET A 397 -28.54 49.98 3.90
CA MET A 397 -29.38 50.57 2.86
C MET A 397 -30.87 50.25 3.07
N ASN A 398 -31.65 51.30 3.31
CA ASN A 398 -33.13 51.31 3.47
C ASN A 398 -33.66 50.86 4.85
N CYS A 399 -32.91 51.12 5.92
CA CYS A 399 -33.30 50.89 7.31
C CYS A 399 -34.23 51.98 7.89
N THR A 400 -35.22 51.59 8.72
CA THR A 400 -36.14 52.55 9.39
C THR A 400 -35.70 52.81 10.84
N THR A 401 -35.33 54.05 11.13
CA THR A 401 -34.62 54.44 12.36
C THR A 401 -35.49 54.38 13.63
N ALA A 402 -35.29 53.35 14.47
CA ALA A 402 -35.84 53.32 15.84
C ALA A 402 -35.04 52.42 16.82
N ASN A 403 -34.36 53.05 17.78
CA ASN A 403 -33.91 52.51 19.09
C ASN A 403 -32.84 51.39 19.11
N VAL A 404 -31.58 51.78 19.29
CA VAL A 404 -30.53 50.95 19.93
C VAL A 404 -30.30 51.47 21.36
N THR A 405 -30.05 50.59 22.34
CA THR A 405 -29.68 50.97 23.72
C THR A 405 -28.61 50.05 24.28
N HIS A 406 -27.51 50.61 24.80
CA HIS A 406 -26.34 49.85 25.26
C HIS A 406 -26.54 49.14 26.61
N ARG A 407 -26.16 47.86 26.66
CA ARG A 407 -25.65 47.12 27.81
C ARG A 407 -24.69 46.04 27.30
N CYS A 408 -23.58 45.78 27.99
CA CYS A 408 -22.64 44.70 27.64
C CYS A 408 -23.32 43.31 27.72
N ARG A 409 -22.85 42.36 26.91
CA ARG A 409 -23.39 41.00 26.81
C ARG A 409 -22.76 40.07 27.85
N GLY A 410 -23.49 39.02 28.23
CA GLY A 410 -23.19 38.15 29.38
C GLY A 410 -21.94 37.26 29.32
N THR A 411 -21.00 37.54 28.41
CA THR A 411 -19.65 36.91 28.32
C THR A 411 -18.51 37.93 28.51
N GLU A 412 -18.86 39.20 28.68
CA GLU A 412 -17.95 40.33 28.84
C GLU A 412 -17.93 40.75 30.33
N TRP A 413 -16.77 41.10 30.85
CA TRP A 413 -16.60 41.61 32.22
C TRP A 413 -16.45 43.13 32.20
N GLU A 414 -17.34 43.81 32.90
CA GLU A 414 -17.34 45.28 33.04
C GLU A 414 -16.14 45.71 33.90
N CYS A 415 -15.19 46.45 33.31
CA CYS A 415 -14.12 47.07 34.08
C CYS A 415 -14.73 48.01 35.13
N LYS A 416 -14.07 48.16 36.27
CA LYS A 416 -14.56 48.92 37.44
C LYS A 416 -14.76 50.43 37.16
N SER A 417 -14.27 50.93 36.02
CA SER A 417 -14.55 52.25 35.46
C SER A 417 -15.93 52.40 34.79
N GLY A 418 -16.58 51.31 34.37
CA GLY A 418 -17.90 51.30 33.73
C GLY A 418 -17.95 51.75 32.26
N GLU A 419 -16.82 52.16 31.67
CA GLU A 419 -16.75 52.67 30.28
C GLU A 419 -16.27 51.61 29.26
N GLN A 420 -15.77 50.46 29.73
CA GLN A 420 -15.23 49.40 28.88
C GLN A 420 -15.55 48.01 29.47
N CYS A 421 -15.88 47.07 28.58
CA CYS A 421 -16.15 45.66 28.92
C CYS A 421 -15.11 44.79 28.21
N ILE A 422 -14.34 44.02 28.98
CA ILE A 422 -13.26 43.13 28.48
C ILE A 422 -13.75 41.69 28.36
N HIS A 423 -13.03 40.84 27.63
CA HIS A 423 -13.42 39.43 27.51
C HIS A 423 -13.13 38.68 28.82
N GLY A 424 -14.04 37.82 29.29
CA GLY A 424 -13.93 37.15 30.60
C GLY A 424 -12.76 36.15 30.78
N SER A 425 -11.85 36.06 29.80
CA SER A 425 -10.56 35.38 29.91
C SER A 425 -9.40 36.29 30.35
N TRP A 426 -9.52 37.60 30.13
CA TRP A 426 -8.51 38.62 30.46
C TRP A 426 -8.67 39.04 31.91
N LYS A 427 -8.40 38.09 32.80
CA LYS A 427 -8.52 38.28 34.24
C LYS A 427 -7.68 37.27 35.00
N CYS A 428 -6.72 37.74 35.78
CA CYS A 428 -5.68 36.90 36.39
C CYS A 428 -4.82 36.17 35.34
N ASP A 429 -4.58 36.78 34.18
CA ASP A 429 -3.67 36.24 33.16
C ASP A 429 -2.30 36.93 33.11
N GLY A 430 -2.16 38.10 33.77
CA GLY A 430 -0.88 38.73 34.11
C GLY A 430 -0.55 40.02 33.37
N GLU A 431 -1.38 40.45 32.42
CA GLU A 431 -1.34 41.80 31.83
C GLU A 431 -2.55 42.64 32.30
N ALA A 432 -2.50 43.96 32.09
CA ALA A 432 -3.56 44.88 32.54
C ALA A 432 -4.38 45.36 31.34
N ASP A 433 -5.43 44.62 31.00
CA ASP A 433 -6.35 44.89 29.90
C ASP A 433 -7.46 45.89 30.28
N CYS A 434 -7.85 45.96 31.56
CA CYS A 434 -8.66 47.07 32.07
C CYS A 434 -7.79 48.33 32.23
N PRO A 435 -8.26 49.53 31.77
CA PRO A 435 -7.51 50.79 31.90
C PRO A 435 -7.17 51.23 33.33
N ASP A 436 -7.74 50.59 34.35
CA ASP A 436 -7.49 50.82 35.78
C ASP A 436 -6.79 49.64 36.49
N GLY A 437 -6.44 48.56 35.77
CA GLY A 437 -5.80 47.36 36.33
C GLY A 437 -6.68 46.55 37.29
N SER A 438 -8.00 46.74 37.27
CA SER A 438 -8.95 46.08 38.20
C SER A 438 -9.23 44.59 37.91
N ASP A 439 -8.69 44.09 36.81
CA ASP A 439 -8.64 42.71 36.34
C ASP A 439 -7.61 41.85 37.11
N GLU A 440 -6.43 42.40 37.42
CA GLU A 440 -5.33 41.68 38.08
C GLU A 440 -5.31 41.79 39.62
N GLU A 441 -6.26 42.50 40.24
CA GLU A 441 -6.34 42.57 41.70
C GLU A 441 -6.84 41.24 42.33
N ASN A 442 -6.04 40.70 43.27
CA ASN A 442 -6.40 39.62 44.21
C ASN A 442 -6.48 38.18 43.63
N CYS A 443 -5.57 37.83 42.72
CA CYS A 443 -5.44 36.50 42.11
C CYS A 443 -4.60 35.48 42.93
N THR A 444 -4.99 34.20 42.96
CA THR A 444 -4.25 33.12 43.64
C THR A 444 -3.54 32.18 42.64
N PHE A 445 -2.27 32.47 42.36
CA PHE A 445 -1.54 31.87 41.24
C PHE A 445 -1.08 30.42 41.49
N THR A 446 -1.48 29.50 40.61
CA THR A 446 -1.02 28.10 40.56
C THR A 446 -0.86 27.69 39.08
N CYS A 447 0.29 27.15 38.68
CA CYS A 447 0.53 26.74 37.28
C CYS A 447 -0.39 25.58 36.85
N LYS A 448 -0.60 25.44 35.53
CA LYS A 448 -1.40 24.36 34.95
C LYS A 448 -0.66 23.00 35.03
N PRO A 449 -1.34 21.83 34.96
CA PRO A 449 -0.71 20.52 35.15
C PRO A 449 0.39 20.15 34.14
N ASP A 450 0.42 20.83 33.00
CA ASP A 450 1.37 20.73 31.88
C ASP A 450 2.59 21.67 32.01
N GLN A 451 2.66 22.46 33.09
CA GLN A 451 3.67 23.50 33.30
C GLN A 451 4.53 23.24 34.55
N PHE A 452 5.83 23.55 34.45
CA PHE A 452 6.75 23.57 35.58
C PHE A 452 6.80 24.99 36.18
N GLN A 453 6.69 25.08 37.50
CA GLN A 453 6.79 26.35 38.23
C GLN A 453 8.26 26.61 38.62
N CYS A 454 8.86 27.65 38.05
CA CYS A 454 10.17 28.15 38.47
C CYS A 454 10.09 28.69 39.92
N ALA A 455 11.21 28.69 40.66
CA ALA A 455 11.23 29.23 42.02
C ALA A 455 10.91 30.74 42.06
N GLY A 456 11.21 31.47 40.99
CA GLY A 456 10.79 32.85 40.69
C GLY A 456 9.30 33.05 40.40
N LYS A 457 8.46 32.00 40.54
CA LYS A 457 7.00 31.97 40.32
C LYS A 457 6.48 32.03 38.88
N SER A 458 7.35 32.17 37.87
CA SER A 458 6.95 31.98 36.47
C SER A 458 6.60 30.51 36.18
N CYS A 459 5.68 30.29 35.23
CA CYS A 459 5.37 28.96 34.71
C CYS A 459 6.05 28.79 33.34
N ILE A 460 6.85 27.74 33.15
CA ILE A 460 7.37 27.32 31.85
C ILE A 460 6.75 25.98 31.43
N HIS A 461 6.76 25.65 30.14
CA HIS A 461 6.25 24.36 29.68
C HIS A 461 7.13 23.21 30.17
N ALA A 462 6.55 22.08 30.58
CA ALA A 462 7.27 20.99 31.25
C ALA A 462 8.39 20.32 30.43
N SER A 463 8.52 20.63 29.13
CA SER A 463 9.64 20.19 28.28
C SER A 463 10.91 21.04 28.41
N LEU A 464 10.79 22.30 28.84
CA LEU A 464 11.88 23.28 28.95
C LEU A 464 12.61 23.10 30.29
N ARG A 465 13.02 21.87 30.60
CA ARG A 465 13.51 21.52 31.94
C ARG A 465 14.49 20.36 31.90
N CYS A 466 15.75 20.61 32.26
CA CYS A 466 16.88 19.73 32.01
C CYS A 466 17.19 19.54 30.50
N ASP A 467 16.95 20.57 29.69
CA ASP A 467 17.21 20.58 28.24
C ASP A 467 18.57 21.20 27.86
N GLY A 468 19.20 21.93 28.79
CA GLY A 468 20.48 22.62 28.63
C GLY A 468 20.37 24.14 28.42
N SER A 469 19.15 24.68 28.34
CA SER A 469 18.83 26.11 28.20
C SER A 469 18.41 26.73 29.54
N LEU A 470 18.56 28.05 29.71
CA LEU A 470 18.07 28.77 30.90
C LEU A 470 16.77 29.52 30.55
N ASP A 471 15.65 28.83 30.68
CA ASP A 471 14.30 29.34 30.39
C ASP A 471 13.60 29.88 31.66
N CYS A 472 13.88 29.28 32.83
CA CYS A 472 13.61 29.91 34.12
C CYS A 472 14.61 31.05 34.36
N THR A 473 14.10 32.25 34.70
CA THR A 473 14.91 33.44 34.99
C THR A 473 15.88 33.32 36.19
N ASP A 474 15.78 32.24 36.95
CA ASP A 474 16.59 31.89 38.12
C ASP A 474 17.44 30.60 37.94
N GLY A 475 17.34 29.91 36.80
CA GLY A 475 18.01 28.61 36.56
C GLY A 475 17.48 27.43 37.38
N SER A 476 16.25 27.51 37.91
CA SER A 476 15.60 26.41 38.67
C SER A 476 15.07 25.24 37.82
N ASP A 477 15.12 25.40 36.50
CA ASP A 477 14.93 24.40 35.45
C ASP A 477 16.12 23.42 35.33
N GLU A 478 17.34 23.95 35.18
CA GLU A 478 18.57 23.21 34.89
C GLU A 478 19.33 22.73 36.14
N THR A 479 18.94 23.22 37.32
CA THR A 479 19.57 22.77 38.57
C THR A 479 19.05 21.40 39.02
N ASN A 480 19.98 20.55 39.49
CA ASN A 480 19.76 19.15 39.90
C ASN A 480 19.36 18.18 38.75
N CYS A 481 19.76 18.48 37.51
CA CYS A 481 19.47 17.71 36.30
C CYS A 481 20.47 16.55 36.05
N ASN A 482 20.21 15.38 36.63
CA ASN A 482 20.88 14.14 36.25
C ASN A 482 20.12 13.47 35.08
N ASN A 483 20.34 13.98 33.85
CA ASN A 483 19.55 13.66 32.65
C ASN A 483 19.88 12.24 32.07
N PRO A 484 18.92 11.29 32.04
CA PRO A 484 19.18 9.93 31.55
C PRO A 484 19.41 9.81 30.03
N CYS A 485 18.89 10.76 29.22
CA CYS A 485 18.97 10.68 27.76
C CYS A 485 20.41 10.78 27.23
N ASN A 486 21.31 11.40 28.01
CA ASN A 486 22.71 11.63 27.65
C ASN A 486 23.57 10.35 27.53
N MET A 487 23.06 9.19 27.97
CA MET A 487 23.69 7.89 27.72
C MET A 487 22.74 6.98 26.95
N ASN A 488 23.21 6.47 25.80
CA ASN A 488 22.48 5.54 24.94
C ASN A 488 21.03 5.97 24.59
N ASN A 489 20.78 7.27 24.43
CA ASN A 489 19.44 7.84 24.17
C ASN A 489 18.40 7.43 25.23
N GLY A 490 18.82 7.22 26.49
CA GLY A 490 17.99 6.65 27.57
C GLY A 490 17.59 5.17 27.39
N GLY A 491 17.84 4.58 26.21
CA GLY A 491 17.28 3.32 25.74
C GLY A 491 16.23 3.47 24.62
N CYS A 492 15.89 4.70 24.23
CA CYS A 492 14.86 4.99 23.22
C CYS A 492 15.33 4.69 21.78
N VAL A 493 14.44 4.12 20.96
CA VAL A 493 14.70 3.83 19.54
C VAL A 493 14.75 5.09 18.67
N HIS A 494 13.84 6.04 18.88
CA HIS A 494 13.82 7.32 18.16
C HIS A 494 14.25 8.50 19.06
N THR A 495 13.33 9.14 19.76
CA THR A 495 13.58 10.35 20.55
C THR A 495 13.55 10.05 22.05
N CYS A 496 14.44 10.66 22.83
CA CYS A 496 14.41 10.64 24.29
C CYS A 496 14.14 12.04 24.83
N ILE A 497 13.18 12.17 25.74
CA ILE A 497 12.81 13.43 26.39
C ILE A 497 13.06 13.31 27.90
N PRO A 498 13.86 14.20 28.52
CA PRO A 498 14.08 14.20 29.95
C PRO A 498 12.81 14.56 30.73
N LEU A 499 12.70 14.07 31.96
CA LEU A 499 11.60 14.37 32.87
C LEU A 499 12.12 14.69 34.28
N PRO A 500 11.34 15.44 35.10
CA PRO A 500 11.67 15.70 36.49
C PRO A 500 12.03 14.43 37.29
N ASN A 501 12.93 14.59 38.28
CA ASN A 501 13.37 13.53 39.20
C ASN A 501 14.10 12.35 38.52
N GLN A 502 15.07 12.65 37.65
CA GLN A 502 15.97 11.68 37.00
C GLN A 502 15.25 10.62 36.15
N LYS A 503 14.10 10.98 35.56
CA LYS A 503 13.33 10.14 34.64
C LYS A 503 13.50 10.63 33.20
N HIS A 504 13.06 9.82 32.27
CA HIS A 504 12.91 10.18 30.86
C HIS A 504 11.67 9.48 30.31
N ARG A 505 11.17 9.92 29.15
CA ARG A 505 10.25 9.16 28.30
C ARG A 505 10.80 9.08 26.89
N CYS A 506 10.40 8.04 26.16
CA CYS A 506 10.72 7.90 24.76
C CYS A 506 9.55 8.39 23.90
N GLU A 507 9.85 8.97 22.75
CA GLU A 507 8.88 9.38 21.74
C GLU A 507 9.34 8.94 20.35
N CYS A 508 8.37 8.81 19.44
CA CYS A 508 8.59 8.34 18.09
C CYS A 508 8.41 9.49 17.09
N LEU A 509 9.02 9.36 15.91
CA LEU A 509 8.80 10.27 14.79
C LEU A 509 7.34 10.11 14.28
N PRO A 510 6.77 11.12 13.58
CA PRO A 510 5.53 10.94 12.83
C PRO A 510 5.62 9.72 11.90
N GLY A 511 4.51 8.98 11.75
CA GLY A 511 4.48 7.66 11.11
C GLY A 511 4.83 6.49 12.06
N PHE A 512 5.31 6.75 13.28
CA PHE A 512 5.73 5.69 14.22
C PHE A 512 5.01 5.79 15.57
N ARG A 513 4.60 4.65 16.12
CA ARG A 513 3.95 4.54 17.44
C ARG A 513 4.91 3.99 18.49
N LEU A 514 4.82 4.50 19.73
CA LEU A 514 5.60 3.99 20.85
C LEU A 514 5.00 2.68 21.37
N VAL A 515 5.80 1.62 21.39
CA VAL A 515 5.41 0.29 21.86
C VAL A 515 6.24 -0.10 23.08
N GLY A 516 5.55 -0.28 24.21
CA GLY A 516 6.18 -0.32 25.53
C GLY A 516 6.73 1.05 25.93
N ASN A 517 7.88 1.06 26.61
CA ASN A 517 8.46 2.31 27.16
C ASN A 517 9.58 2.90 26.29
N SER A 518 10.05 2.22 25.25
CA SER A 518 11.28 2.63 24.53
C SER A 518 11.40 2.24 23.06
N SER A 519 10.61 1.28 22.57
CA SER A 519 10.61 0.88 21.17
C SER A 519 9.62 1.70 20.36
N CYS A 520 9.96 1.97 19.10
CA CYS A 520 9.01 2.48 18.12
C CYS A 520 8.71 1.36 17.11
N GLU A 521 7.42 1.16 16.81
CA GLU A 521 6.96 0.39 15.66
C GLU A 521 6.45 1.39 14.60
N ASP A 522 6.62 1.03 13.33
CA ASP A 522 5.94 1.68 12.21
C ASP A 522 4.42 1.62 12.43
N ILE A 523 3.72 2.71 12.14
CA ILE A 523 2.26 2.68 11.99
C ILE A 523 2.05 2.25 10.55
N ASP A 524 1.64 0.99 10.35
CA ASP A 524 1.20 0.51 9.04
C ASP A 524 -0.07 1.29 8.65
N GLU A 525 0.09 2.46 8.03
CA GLU A 525 -1.03 3.35 7.74
C GLU A 525 -1.93 2.80 6.63
N CYS A 526 -1.53 1.72 5.94
CA CYS A 526 -2.41 0.91 5.10
C CYS A 526 -3.51 0.18 5.92
N LEU A 527 -3.37 0.11 7.25
CA LEU A 527 -4.39 -0.41 8.19
C LEU A 527 -5.27 0.70 8.80
N GLU A 528 -4.81 1.95 8.82
CA GLU A 528 -5.55 3.08 9.41
C GLU A 528 -6.27 3.93 8.36
N ASP A 529 -5.72 4.09 7.15
CA ASP A 529 -6.35 4.85 6.06
C ASP A 529 -6.48 4.03 4.76
N LYS A 530 -7.67 4.03 4.15
CA LYS A 530 -8.02 3.13 3.03
C LYS A 530 -7.52 3.66 1.68
N HIS A 531 -6.22 3.83 1.51
CA HIS A 531 -5.59 4.19 0.23
C HIS A 531 -4.60 3.13 -0.25
N VAL A 532 -4.39 3.08 -1.58
CA VAL A 532 -3.78 1.95 -2.26
C VAL A 532 -2.29 1.81 -1.93
N CYS A 533 -1.95 0.82 -1.12
CA CYS A 533 -0.58 0.34 -0.94
C CYS A 533 -0.26 -0.74 -1.99
N GLU A 534 0.05 -0.32 -3.22
CA GLU A 534 0.78 -1.18 -4.16
C GLU A 534 2.16 -1.49 -3.55
N ARG A 535 2.52 -2.77 -3.45
CA ARG A 535 3.84 -3.21 -2.97
C ARG A 535 4.86 -3.19 -4.09
N PRO A 536 6.14 -2.98 -3.77
CA PRO A 536 7.15 -2.74 -4.79
C PRO A 536 7.66 -4.03 -5.42
N SER A 537 8.26 -3.89 -6.61
CA SER A 537 9.15 -4.91 -7.17
C SER A 537 10.60 -4.60 -6.83
N LEU A 538 11.48 -5.58 -6.93
CA LEU A 538 12.93 -5.39 -6.99
C LEU A 538 13.40 -5.63 -8.42
N ILE A 539 13.96 -4.62 -9.08
CA ILE A 539 14.66 -4.80 -10.36
C ILE A 539 16.14 -5.07 -10.08
N PHE A 540 16.75 -6.03 -10.77
CA PHE A 540 18.13 -6.41 -10.52
C PHE A 540 18.86 -6.88 -11.78
N ALA A 541 20.15 -6.58 -11.86
CA ALA A 541 21.03 -7.04 -12.91
C ALA A 541 21.59 -8.43 -12.58
N ASN A 542 21.63 -9.34 -13.56
CA ASN A 542 22.11 -10.72 -13.41
C ASN A 542 23.18 -11.08 -14.46
N ARG A 543 24.05 -10.13 -14.80
CA ARG A 543 25.15 -10.23 -15.78
C ARG A 543 24.74 -10.49 -17.24
N HIS A 544 23.89 -11.46 -17.53
CA HIS A 544 23.45 -11.81 -18.89
C HIS A 544 21.99 -11.43 -19.18
N ASP A 545 21.24 -11.07 -18.15
CA ASP A 545 19.90 -10.49 -18.25
C ASP A 545 19.65 -9.51 -17.09
N ILE A 546 18.59 -8.71 -17.22
CA ILE A 546 18.02 -7.89 -16.14
C ILE A 546 16.65 -8.47 -15.81
N ARG A 547 16.30 -8.50 -14.53
CA ARG A 547 15.16 -9.24 -13.98
C ARG A 547 14.34 -8.39 -13.02
N GLU A 548 13.08 -8.78 -12.88
CA GLU A 548 12.16 -8.30 -11.86
C GLU A 548 11.94 -9.44 -10.85
N LEU A 549 11.99 -9.14 -9.55
CA LEU A 549 11.50 -9.98 -8.46
C LEU A 549 10.33 -9.26 -7.80
N LYS A 550 9.11 -9.77 -7.97
CA LYS A 550 7.90 -9.19 -7.37
C LYS A 550 7.79 -9.59 -5.91
N LEU A 551 7.70 -8.63 -4.98
CA LEU A 551 7.73 -8.95 -3.55
C LEU A 551 6.47 -9.67 -3.03
N ASP A 552 5.33 -9.59 -3.73
CA ASP A 552 4.12 -10.31 -3.33
C ASP A 552 4.11 -11.79 -3.74
N SER A 553 4.63 -12.13 -4.94
CA SER A 553 4.58 -13.49 -5.48
C SER A 553 5.92 -14.25 -5.40
N MET A 554 6.99 -13.60 -4.95
CA MET A 554 8.38 -14.08 -5.03
C MET A 554 8.83 -14.50 -6.45
N GLN A 555 8.07 -14.12 -7.48
CA GLN A 555 8.32 -14.53 -8.85
C GLN A 555 9.46 -13.71 -9.47
N VAL A 556 10.46 -14.40 -10.02
CA VAL A 556 11.54 -13.80 -10.80
C VAL A 556 11.24 -13.89 -12.30
N ALA A 557 11.07 -12.75 -12.96
CA ALA A 557 10.83 -12.64 -14.40
C ALA A 557 12.02 -11.96 -15.11
N ARG A 558 12.26 -12.28 -16.40
CA ARG A 558 13.24 -11.56 -17.24
C ARG A 558 12.59 -10.28 -17.78
N MET A 559 13.27 -9.14 -17.63
CA MET A 559 12.89 -7.86 -18.23
C MET A 559 13.69 -7.55 -19.48
N VAL A 560 15.01 -7.75 -19.49
CA VAL A 560 15.89 -7.40 -20.62
C VAL A 560 16.63 -8.64 -21.12
N GLU A 561 16.61 -8.87 -22.44
CA GLU A 561 17.35 -9.94 -23.10
C GLU A 561 18.60 -9.41 -23.84
N GLY A 562 19.57 -10.30 -24.12
CA GLY A 562 20.73 -10.00 -24.97
C GLY A 562 21.82 -9.13 -24.32
N SER A 563 21.70 -8.82 -23.03
CA SER A 563 22.76 -8.13 -22.28
C SER A 563 24.02 -9.00 -22.17
N ARG A 564 25.19 -8.42 -22.39
CA ARG A 564 26.46 -9.17 -22.43
C ARG A 564 27.09 -9.31 -21.05
N SER A 565 27.14 -8.20 -20.33
CA SER A 565 27.62 -8.05 -18.95
C SER A 565 26.92 -6.84 -18.31
N ALA A 566 25.62 -7.00 -18.03
CA ALA A 566 24.84 -6.04 -17.26
C ALA A 566 25.35 -5.96 -15.81
N ILE A 567 25.75 -4.77 -15.34
CA ILE A 567 26.32 -4.58 -13.99
C ILE A 567 25.36 -3.82 -13.08
N SER A 568 25.05 -2.57 -13.42
CA SER A 568 24.18 -1.68 -12.64
C SER A 568 22.90 -1.32 -13.39
N VAL A 569 21.80 -1.11 -12.67
CA VAL A 569 20.46 -0.85 -13.23
C VAL A 569 19.65 0.10 -12.36
N ASP A 570 19.05 1.12 -12.99
CA ASP A 570 18.19 2.11 -12.33
C ASP A 570 17.11 2.61 -13.30
N TYR A 571 16.18 3.46 -12.86
CA TYR A 571 14.96 3.76 -13.61
C TYR A 571 14.43 5.19 -13.43
N ASP A 572 13.50 5.57 -14.29
CA ASP A 572 12.65 6.75 -14.14
C ASP A 572 11.18 6.30 -14.16
N PHE A 573 10.52 6.36 -13.00
CA PHE A 573 9.14 5.89 -12.84
C PHE A 573 8.14 6.72 -13.64
N LYS A 574 8.41 8.01 -13.80
CA LYS A 574 7.48 8.99 -14.37
C LYS A 574 7.49 8.93 -15.89
N ASN A 575 8.69 8.84 -16.47
CA ASN A 575 8.90 8.71 -17.90
C ASN A 575 8.87 7.25 -18.38
N LYS A 576 8.75 6.27 -17.46
CA LYS A 576 8.73 4.82 -17.71
C LYS A 576 9.93 4.35 -18.52
N MET A 577 11.12 4.79 -18.12
CA MET A 577 12.40 4.40 -18.74
C MET A 577 13.27 3.61 -17.77
N MET A 578 13.92 2.55 -18.25
CA MET A 578 14.97 1.82 -17.55
C MET A 578 16.33 2.20 -18.13
N TYR A 579 17.34 2.28 -17.27
CA TYR A 579 18.74 2.56 -17.59
C TYR A 579 19.62 1.45 -17.04
N TRP A 580 20.68 1.07 -17.76
CA TRP A 580 21.64 0.09 -17.24
C TRP A 580 23.02 0.22 -17.88
N SER A 581 24.03 -0.28 -17.17
CA SER A 581 25.37 -0.44 -17.71
C SER A 581 25.56 -1.84 -18.29
N ASP A 582 26.01 -1.95 -19.54
CA ASP A 582 26.40 -3.22 -20.18
C ASP A 582 27.72 -3.07 -20.95
N SER A 583 28.75 -3.81 -20.54
CA SER A 583 29.97 -4.06 -21.35
C SER A 583 30.64 -2.81 -21.94
N SER A 584 30.92 -1.81 -21.10
CA SER A 584 31.42 -0.47 -21.53
C SER A 584 30.43 0.32 -22.40
N THR A 585 29.12 0.16 -22.15
CA THR A 585 28.07 1.06 -22.66
C THR A 585 27.07 1.39 -21.56
N LEU A 586 26.48 2.59 -21.60
CA LEU A 586 25.24 2.91 -20.91
C LEU A 586 24.07 2.81 -21.89
N ARG A 587 23.01 2.14 -21.47
CA ARG A 587 21.83 1.83 -22.28
C ARG A 587 20.56 2.32 -21.62
N ARG A 588 19.52 2.52 -22.43
CA ARG A 588 18.15 2.75 -21.97
C ARG A 588 17.13 2.05 -22.85
N ALA A 589 15.94 1.81 -22.30
CA ALA A 589 14.76 1.37 -23.02
C ALA A 589 13.47 1.75 -22.26
N PRO A 590 12.32 1.87 -22.93
CA PRO A 590 11.03 1.94 -22.26
C PRO A 590 10.78 0.70 -21.39
N ILE A 591 10.23 0.89 -20.20
CA ILE A 591 9.89 -0.21 -19.28
C ILE A 591 8.76 -1.04 -19.89
N SER A 592 9.10 -2.27 -20.28
CA SER A 592 8.17 -3.27 -20.80
C SER A 592 8.54 -4.63 -20.21
N TYR A 593 7.58 -5.55 -20.19
CA TYR A 593 7.89 -6.97 -20.12
C TYR A 593 8.61 -7.37 -21.43
N ASN A 594 9.74 -8.08 -21.30
CA ASN A 594 10.59 -8.57 -22.39
C ASN A 594 11.09 -7.52 -23.41
N ILE A 595 11.97 -6.62 -22.95
CA ILE A 595 12.74 -5.66 -23.77
C ILE A 595 13.75 -6.42 -24.65
N THR A 596 13.47 -6.50 -25.96
CA THR A 596 14.33 -7.15 -26.95
C THR A 596 15.52 -6.26 -27.35
N PRO A 597 16.59 -6.79 -27.97
CA PRO A 597 17.77 -6.00 -28.36
C PRO A 597 17.47 -4.79 -29.27
N GLU A 598 16.42 -4.85 -30.07
CA GLU A 598 15.98 -3.79 -31.00
C GLU A 598 15.35 -2.59 -30.28
N MET A 599 14.88 -2.79 -29.03
CA MET A 599 14.30 -1.75 -28.18
C MET A 599 15.36 -0.98 -27.36
N GLN A 600 16.64 -1.38 -27.44
CA GLN A 600 17.72 -0.90 -26.57
C GLN A 600 18.51 0.22 -27.26
N GLU A 601 18.40 1.43 -26.73
CA GLU A 601 19.20 2.59 -27.16
C GLU A 601 20.50 2.65 -26.36
N THR A 602 21.63 2.89 -27.02
CA THR A 602 22.92 3.15 -26.35
C THR A 602 23.14 4.65 -26.25
N ILE A 603 23.19 5.18 -25.03
CA ILE A 603 23.33 6.62 -24.75
C ILE A 603 24.77 7.06 -24.48
N VAL A 604 25.64 6.14 -24.01
CA VAL A 604 27.08 6.39 -23.87
C VAL A 604 27.87 5.15 -24.29
N SER A 605 28.79 5.30 -25.24
CA SER A 605 29.71 4.24 -25.70
C SER A 605 31.17 4.68 -25.79
N ASP A 606 31.42 5.99 -25.87
CA ASP A 606 32.75 6.54 -26.11
C ASP A 606 33.41 6.94 -24.80
N ASP A 607 34.73 6.75 -24.71
CA ASP A 607 35.54 6.95 -23.50
C ASP A 607 34.84 6.48 -22.20
N ILE A 608 34.50 5.20 -22.14
CA ILE A 608 33.90 4.54 -20.98
C ILE A 608 34.49 3.13 -20.91
N LYS A 609 34.76 2.62 -19.70
CA LYS A 609 35.54 1.40 -19.46
C LYS A 609 34.78 0.38 -18.61
N VAL A 610 34.53 0.70 -17.34
CA VAL A 610 33.88 -0.21 -16.39
C VAL A 610 32.87 0.59 -15.54
N PRO A 611 31.70 0.93 -16.13
CA PRO A 611 30.59 1.53 -15.39
C PRO A 611 29.98 0.52 -14.40
N ASP A 612 30.55 0.46 -13.20
CA ASP A 612 30.14 -0.45 -12.10
C ASP A 612 28.88 0.03 -11.36
N GLY A 613 28.47 1.29 -11.54
CA GLY A 613 27.29 1.89 -10.90
C GLY A 613 26.69 3.06 -11.68
N ILE A 614 25.37 3.16 -11.68
CA ILE A 614 24.60 4.29 -12.23
C ILE A 614 23.58 4.80 -11.19
N ALA A 615 23.16 6.06 -11.34
CA ALA A 615 22.07 6.64 -10.55
C ALA A 615 21.29 7.68 -11.37
N VAL A 616 19.96 7.61 -11.35
CA VAL A 616 19.06 8.45 -12.15
C VAL A 616 18.46 9.57 -11.28
N ASP A 617 18.47 10.78 -11.85
CA ASP A 617 17.85 11.96 -11.26
C ASP A 617 16.59 12.29 -12.06
N TRP A 618 15.48 11.69 -11.60
CA TRP A 618 14.14 11.77 -12.21
C TRP A 618 13.49 13.16 -12.10
N ILE A 619 14.07 14.08 -11.33
CA ILE A 619 13.55 15.43 -11.12
C ILE A 619 14.17 16.41 -12.12
N TYR A 620 15.49 16.36 -12.31
CA TYR A 620 16.23 17.25 -13.21
C TYR A 620 16.60 16.61 -14.55
N GLY A 621 16.28 15.32 -14.75
CA GLY A 621 16.47 14.59 -16.01
C GLY A 621 17.93 14.26 -16.30
N ASN A 622 18.72 14.02 -15.25
CA ASN A 622 20.14 13.70 -15.34
C ASN A 622 20.37 12.19 -15.08
N ILE A 623 21.50 11.67 -15.53
CA ILE A 623 22.02 10.35 -15.13
C ILE A 623 23.48 10.50 -14.73
N TYR A 624 23.84 9.89 -13.60
CA TYR A 624 25.18 9.88 -13.03
C TYR A 624 25.74 8.45 -13.13
N TRP A 625 27.06 8.31 -13.27
CA TRP A 625 27.71 7.00 -13.22
C TRP A 625 29.13 7.09 -12.64
N THR A 626 29.60 5.96 -12.14
CA THR A 626 30.96 5.75 -11.66
C THR A 626 31.68 4.73 -12.55
N ASP A 627 32.86 5.09 -13.05
CA ASP A 627 33.67 4.23 -13.90
C ASP A 627 34.97 3.82 -13.19
N THR A 628 35.08 2.53 -12.83
CA THR A 628 36.26 1.96 -12.14
C THR A 628 37.45 1.74 -13.08
N GLY A 629 37.25 1.74 -14.40
CA GLY A 629 38.35 1.58 -15.37
C GLY A 629 39.12 2.86 -15.65
N VAL A 630 38.60 4.02 -15.20
CA VAL A 630 39.22 5.35 -15.32
C VAL A 630 39.13 6.18 -14.03
N ASN A 631 38.69 5.58 -12.91
CA ASN A 631 38.54 6.21 -11.59
C ASN A 631 37.87 7.59 -11.63
N ARG A 632 36.65 7.68 -12.19
CA ARG A 632 35.90 8.94 -12.25
C ARG A 632 34.39 8.79 -12.06
N ILE A 633 33.77 9.92 -11.73
CA ILE A 633 32.32 10.10 -11.60
C ILE A 633 31.87 11.17 -12.58
N GLU A 634 30.83 10.89 -13.34
CA GLU A 634 30.35 11.72 -14.44
C GLU A 634 28.83 11.90 -14.38
N VAL A 635 28.34 12.90 -15.12
CA VAL A 635 26.91 13.16 -15.31
C VAL A 635 26.62 13.52 -16.77
N SER A 636 25.47 13.11 -17.27
CA SER A 636 24.87 13.60 -18.52
C SER A 636 23.38 13.84 -18.34
N LYS A 637 22.70 14.32 -19.38
CA LYS A 637 21.24 14.13 -19.48
C LYS A 637 20.92 12.65 -19.71
N GLN A 638 19.67 12.27 -19.42
CA GLN A 638 19.12 10.91 -19.62
C GLN A 638 19.17 10.39 -21.07
N ASP A 639 19.64 11.19 -22.03
CA ASP A 639 19.90 10.83 -23.44
C ASP A 639 21.40 10.75 -23.78
N GLY A 640 22.27 10.82 -22.77
CA GLY A 640 23.73 10.85 -22.93
C GLY A 640 24.31 12.23 -23.30
N THR A 641 23.47 13.22 -23.61
CA THR A 641 23.94 14.54 -24.04
C THR A 641 24.50 15.37 -22.88
N MET A 642 25.29 16.40 -23.22
CA MET A 642 25.86 17.37 -22.26
C MET A 642 26.77 16.75 -21.19
N ARG A 643 27.39 15.60 -21.47
CA ARG A 643 28.30 14.87 -20.58
C ARG A 643 29.37 15.77 -19.93
N LYS A 644 29.50 15.66 -18.62
CA LYS A 644 30.45 16.35 -17.76
C LYS A 644 31.09 15.38 -16.76
N THR A 645 32.41 15.46 -16.61
CA THR A 645 33.12 14.83 -15.48
C THR A 645 32.97 15.69 -14.22
N LEU A 646 32.57 15.06 -13.11
CA LEU A 646 32.32 15.73 -11.82
C LEU A 646 33.47 15.53 -10.83
N ILE A 647 34.03 14.32 -10.77
CA ILE A 647 35.17 13.97 -9.92
C ILE A 647 36.06 13.01 -10.71
N ASP A 648 37.36 13.30 -10.78
CA ASP A 648 38.41 12.55 -11.50
C ASP A 648 39.68 12.36 -10.65
N SER A 649 39.59 12.74 -9.37
CA SER A 649 40.71 12.97 -8.46
C SER A 649 40.29 12.68 -7.01
N ASP A 650 41.26 12.26 -6.19
CA ASP A 650 41.05 11.75 -4.82
C ASP A 650 40.07 10.56 -4.68
N ILE A 651 39.90 9.78 -5.75
CA ILE A 651 38.99 8.61 -5.80
C ILE A 651 39.68 7.39 -6.44
N ASP A 652 39.31 6.19 -5.97
CA ASP A 652 39.87 4.92 -6.42
C ASP A 652 38.80 3.82 -6.37
N GLU A 653 38.68 3.03 -7.44
CA GLU A 653 37.59 2.07 -7.70
C GLU A 653 36.18 2.56 -7.26
N PRO A 654 35.67 3.70 -7.77
CA PRO A 654 34.32 4.19 -7.43
C PRO A 654 33.25 3.25 -8.00
N ARG A 655 32.40 2.66 -7.14
CA ARG A 655 31.45 1.59 -7.53
C ARG A 655 29.97 1.91 -7.33
N ALA A 656 29.50 1.97 -6.09
CA ALA A 656 28.08 2.25 -5.84
C ALA A 656 27.88 3.74 -5.67
N ILE A 657 26.85 4.27 -6.33
CA ILE A 657 26.46 5.67 -6.33
C ILE A 657 24.94 5.76 -6.12
N ALA A 658 24.50 6.65 -5.24
CA ALA A 658 23.11 7.02 -5.07
C ALA A 658 22.96 8.54 -5.01
N VAL A 659 21.83 9.05 -5.50
CA VAL A 659 21.51 10.48 -5.53
C VAL A 659 20.19 10.76 -4.83
N ASP A 660 20.13 11.85 -4.08
CA ASP A 660 18.89 12.38 -3.51
C ASP A 660 18.56 13.71 -4.21
N PRO A 661 17.68 13.70 -5.23
CA PRO A 661 17.26 14.92 -5.92
C PRO A 661 16.21 15.72 -5.13
N ASN A 662 15.80 15.26 -3.95
CA ASN A 662 14.88 15.95 -3.05
C ASN A 662 15.57 16.78 -1.96
N GLU A 663 16.88 16.62 -1.73
CA GLU A 663 17.62 17.45 -0.77
C GLU A 663 17.53 18.95 -1.16
N GLY A 664 16.97 19.76 -0.26
CA GLY A 664 16.79 21.20 -0.47
C GLY A 664 15.45 21.62 -1.09
N GLN A 665 14.41 20.78 -1.01
CA GLN A 665 13.01 21.22 -1.18
C GLN A 665 12.38 21.62 0.17
N ASP A 666 11.32 22.44 0.14
CA ASP A 666 10.70 22.97 1.35
C ASP A 666 9.73 21.95 2.00
N ASN A 667 10.01 21.59 3.26
CA ASN A 667 9.39 20.45 3.97
C ASN A 667 7.84 20.44 3.98
N HIS A 668 7.16 21.57 3.82
CA HIS A 668 5.69 21.64 3.90
C HIS A 668 4.95 20.88 2.80
N LEU A 669 5.60 20.56 1.67
CA LEU A 669 5.03 19.67 0.64
C LEU A 669 5.32 18.19 0.94
N LEU A 670 6.43 17.90 1.62
CA LEU A 670 6.80 16.54 2.04
C LEU A 670 6.02 16.11 3.28
N SER A 671 5.62 17.04 4.17
CA SER A 671 4.79 16.77 5.35
C SER A 671 3.32 16.43 5.05
N GLN A 672 2.98 16.09 3.81
CA GLN A 672 1.71 15.48 3.41
C GLN A 672 1.88 14.04 2.90
N ILE A 673 3.12 13.51 2.89
CA ILE A 673 3.46 12.16 2.45
C ILE A 673 4.03 11.43 3.67
N TRP A 674 3.24 10.54 4.27
CA TRP A 674 3.52 9.99 5.60
C TRP A 674 4.55 8.84 5.60
N TYR A 675 4.61 8.09 4.50
CA TYR A 675 5.57 7.03 4.25
C TYR A 675 6.78 7.57 3.46
N LEU A 676 8.04 7.38 3.93
CA LEU A 676 9.27 7.14 3.13
C LEU A 676 10.60 7.32 3.89
N ASP A 677 11.60 6.49 3.55
CA ASP A 677 12.97 6.52 4.08
C ASP A 677 13.72 7.86 3.92
N TYR A 678 13.38 8.66 2.91
CA TYR A 678 13.98 10.00 2.72
C TYR A 678 13.74 10.95 3.90
N LEU A 679 12.69 10.72 4.71
CA LEU A 679 12.42 11.48 5.92
C LEU A 679 13.44 11.19 7.04
N GLU A 680 14.04 10.00 7.08
CA GLU A 680 15.11 9.65 8.04
C GLU A 680 16.43 10.36 7.76
N LYS A 681 16.67 10.75 6.49
CA LYS A 681 17.95 11.27 5.98
C LYS A 681 19.12 10.36 6.38
N ARG A 682 18.99 9.08 6.06
CA ARG A 682 19.89 8.00 6.46
C ARG A 682 20.40 7.21 5.25
N VAL A 683 21.69 6.92 5.27
CA VAL A 683 22.41 6.11 4.28
C VAL A 683 22.50 4.67 4.78
N TYR A 684 22.23 3.70 3.92
CA TYR A 684 22.35 2.26 4.20
C TYR A 684 23.40 1.63 3.26
N TRP A 685 24.21 0.69 3.75
CA TRP A 685 25.18 -0.04 2.93
C TRP A 685 25.49 -1.45 3.41
N VAL A 686 26.06 -2.25 2.51
CA VAL A 686 26.61 -3.59 2.74
C VAL A 686 28.13 -3.57 2.60
N ASP A 687 28.83 -4.44 3.33
CA ASP A 687 30.29 -4.62 3.21
C ASP A 687 30.65 -6.12 3.16
N ALA A 688 31.18 -6.56 2.02
CA ALA A 688 31.58 -7.95 1.76
C ALA A 688 32.93 -8.36 2.38
N LYS A 689 33.71 -7.41 2.92
CA LYS A 689 34.98 -7.70 3.59
C LYS A 689 34.81 -7.89 5.10
N VAL A 690 33.75 -7.33 5.69
CA VAL A 690 33.44 -7.46 7.13
C VAL A 690 32.00 -7.96 7.40
N HIS A 691 31.40 -8.61 6.41
CA HIS A 691 30.18 -9.43 6.49
C HIS A 691 29.01 -8.75 7.25
N LYS A 692 28.68 -7.51 6.87
CA LYS A 692 27.68 -6.70 7.57
C LYS A 692 26.79 -5.84 6.69
N VAL A 693 25.63 -5.48 7.25
CA VAL A 693 24.72 -4.41 6.82
C VAL A 693 24.81 -3.28 7.86
N SER A 694 24.87 -2.02 7.43
CA SER A 694 25.04 -0.85 8.31
C SER A 694 24.31 0.38 7.79
N SER A 695 24.03 1.35 8.68
CA SER A 695 23.46 2.65 8.30
C SER A 695 23.98 3.81 9.14
N VAL A 696 23.91 5.03 8.60
CA VAL A 696 24.42 6.28 9.20
C VAL A 696 23.61 7.47 8.69
N ASP A 697 23.44 8.52 9.49
CA ASP A 697 22.76 9.74 9.03
C ASP A 697 23.55 10.43 7.90
N TYR A 698 22.88 11.24 7.07
CA TYR A 698 23.51 12.03 5.99
C TYR A 698 24.66 12.93 6.48
N ASP A 699 24.68 13.32 7.76
CA ASP A 699 25.75 14.13 8.37
C ASP A 699 26.91 13.30 8.98
N GLY A 700 26.84 11.97 8.87
CA GLY A 700 27.83 11.02 9.38
C GLY A 700 27.61 10.59 10.84
N LYS A 701 26.54 11.03 11.51
CA LYS A 701 26.25 10.69 12.91
C LYS A 701 25.36 9.45 13.03
N ARG A 702 25.17 8.98 14.28
CA ARG A 702 24.31 7.85 14.68
C ARG A 702 24.52 6.57 13.84
N LEU A 703 25.79 6.24 13.58
CA LEU A 703 26.21 4.97 12.97
C LEU A 703 25.58 3.77 13.69
N ARG A 704 24.93 2.89 12.91
CA ARG A 704 24.27 1.66 13.34
C ARG A 704 24.77 0.48 12.53
N ASN A 705 25.14 -0.62 13.18
CA ASN A 705 25.20 -1.93 12.53
C ASN A 705 23.80 -2.55 12.63
N ILE A 706 23.27 -3.09 11.52
CA ILE A 706 21.91 -3.68 11.47
C ILE A 706 22.01 -5.21 11.52
N LEU A 707 22.93 -5.77 10.75
CA LEU A 707 23.23 -7.20 10.70
C LEU A 707 24.74 -7.38 10.57
N GLN A 708 25.32 -8.32 11.31
CA GLN A 708 26.70 -8.75 11.16
C GLN A 708 26.78 -10.24 11.47
N ASN A 709 26.91 -11.07 10.43
CA ASN A 709 26.93 -12.53 10.55
C ASN A 709 27.51 -13.14 9.27
N ASP A 710 28.69 -13.75 9.38
CA ASP A 710 29.46 -14.33 8.27
C ASP A 710 28.66 -15.37 7.47
N ASN A 711 27.69 -16.06 8.09
CA ASN A 711 26.84 -17.03 7.40
C ASN A 711 25.68 -16.39 6.60
N GLN A 712 25.21 -15.20 7.01
CA GLN A 712 24.06 -14.52 6.39
C GLN A 712 24.47 -13.45 5.38
N VAL A 713 25.63 -12.81 5.56
CA VAL A 713 26.13 -11.71 4.71
C VAL A 713 27.51 -12.11 4.15
N GLN A 714 27.51 -13.01 3.16
CA GLN A 714 28.74 -13.68 2.72
C GLN A 714 29.51 -12.82 1.72
N SER A 715 28.95 -12.60 0.52
CA SER A 715 29.54 -11.75 -0.51
C SER A 715 28.46 -10.80 -1.08
N PRO A 716 27.94 -9.86 -0.27
CA PRO A 716 26.98 -8.87 -0.74
C PRO A 716 27.57 -7.96 -1.82
N PHE A 717 26.78 -7.57 -2.83
CA PHE A 717 27.23 -6.66 -3.89
C PHE A 717 26.52 -5.30 -3.85
N ALA A 718 25.19 -5.29 -3.92
CA ALA A 718 24.36 -4.09 -3.91
C ALA A 718 23.21 -4.19 -2.90
N ILE A 719 22.58 -3.05 -2.62
CA ILE A 719 21.58 -2.87 -1.57
C ILE A 719 20.48 -1.91 -2.04
N ALA A 720 19.23 -2.24 -1.70
CA ALA A 720 18.09 -1.34 -1.82
C ALA A 720 17.32 -1.31 -0.49
N VAL A 721 16.55 -0.25 -0.24
CA VAL A 721 15.77 -0.04 0.99
C VAL A 721 14.38 0.43 0.60
N PHE A 722 13.35 -0.04 1.29
CA PHE A 722 11.98 0.43 1.10
C PHE A 722 11.11 0.15 2.32
N GLU A 723 10.43 1.19 2.81
CA GLU A 723 9.56 1.11 3.99
C GLU A 723 10.36 0.50 5.15
N ASP A 724 10.02 -0.69 5.66
CA ASP A 724 10.71 -1.26 6.83
C ASP A 724 11.77 -2.34 6.50
N ASP A 725 12.03 -2.65 5.23
CA ASP A 725 12.92 -3.75 4.80
C ASP A 725 14.15 -3.27 3.99
N ILE A 726 15.28 -3.97 4.17
CA ILE A 726 16.54 -3.81 3.43
C ILE A 726 16.79 -5.05 2.58
N PHE A 727 16.93 -4.85 1.28
CA PHE A 727 17.15 -5.89 0.28
C PHE A 727 18.60 -5.88 -0.21
N TRP A 728 19.23 -7.04 -0.43
CA TRP A 728 20.59 -7.09 -1.02
C TRP A 728 20.84 -8.32 -1.87
N THR A 729 21.76 -8.17 -2.83
CA THR A 729 22.30 -9.26 -3.67
C THR A 729 23.52 -9.90 -3.00
N ASP A 730 23.63 -11.23 -3.02
CA ASP A 730 24.78 -11.96 -2.46
C ASP A 730 25.31 -13.01 -3.45
N TRP A 731 26.58 -12.86 -3.84
CA TRP A 731 27.26 -13.72 -4.83
C TRP A 731 27.62 -15.10 -4.27
N ALA A 732 27.91 -15.23 -2.97
CA ALA A 732 28.36 -16.51 -2.42
C ALA A 732 27.20 -17.49 -2.25
N SER A 733 26.00 -16.97 -1.95
CA SER A 733 24.77 -17.77 -1.87
C SER A 733 23.86 -17.66 -3.10
N ASN A 734 24.30 -17.00 -4.18
CA ASN A 734 23.58 -16.90 -5.47
C ASN A 734 22.11 -16.49 -5.31
N SER A 735 21.88 -15.38 -4.59
CA SER A 735 20.55 -15.06 -4.06
C SER A 735 20.29 -13.58 -3.79
N ILE A 736 19.00 -13.21 -3.72
CA ILE A 736 18.53 -11.97 -3.10
C ILE A 736 18.03 -12.26 -1.69
N LYS A 737 18.33 -11.38 -0.74
CA LYS A 737 17.98 -11.48 0.69
C LYS A 737 17.27 -10.20 1.15
N THR A 738 16.48 -10.30 2.22
CA THR A 738 15.92 -9.15 2.96
C THR A 738 16.14 -9.29 4.46
N ILE A 739 16.15 -8.15 5.18
CA ILE A 739 16.06 -8.05 6.64
C ILE A 739 15.38 -6.74 7.03
N ASN A 740 14.61 -6.75 8.12
CA ASN A 740 13.93 -5.55 8.62
C ASN A 740 14.92 -4.52 9.18
N LYS A 741 14.83 -3.26 8.72
CA LYS A 741 15.79 -2.17 8.99
C LYS A 741 15.77 -1.74 10.47
N ILE A 742 14.60 -1.69 11.08
CA ILE A 742 14.41 -1.14 12.44
C ILE A 742 14.77 -2.17 13.50
N SER A 743 14.43 -3.44 13.32
CA SER A 743 14.68 -4.51 14.30
C SER A 743 15.98 -5.27 14.10
N GLY A 744 16.52 -5.34 12.87
CA GLY A 744 17.61 -6.27 12.52
C GLY A 744 17.19 -7.74 12.57
N LYS A 745 15.91 -8.04 12.29
CA LYS A 745 15.31 -9.39 12.35
C LYS A 745 14.52 -9.72 11.08
N ASP A 746 13.86 -10.87 11.09
CA ASP A 746 13.02 -11.37 9.99
C ASP A 746 13.78 -11.53 8.66
N TYR A 747 15.07 -11.88 8.80
CA TYR A 747 15.96 -12.30 7.73
C TYR A 747 15.31 -13.39 6.86
N ARG A 748 15.16 -13.10 5.57
CA ARG A 748 14.56 -14.00 4.58
C ARG A 748 15.43 -14.02 3.31
N GLN A 749 15.56 -15.20 2.69
CA GLN A 749 16.18 -15.34 1.38
C GLN A 749 15.06 -15.39 0.35
N LEU A 750 14.90 -14.33 -0.44
CA LEU A 750 13.71 -14.11 -1.28
C LEU A 750 13.76 -14.89 -2.59
N ALA A 751 14.95 -15.01 -3.18
CA ALA A 751 15.15 -15.79 -4.40
C ALA A 751 16.54 -16.41 -4.42
N THR A 752 16.66 -17.62 -4.95
CA THR A 752 17.88 -18.46 -4.94
C THR A 752 18.17 -19.02 -6.33
N GLY A 753 19.43 -19.39 -6.59
CA GLY A 753 19.84 -19.91 -7.90
C GLY A 753 20.02 -18.82 -8.95
N ILE A 754 20.14 -17.56 -8.53
CA ILE A 754 20.47 -16.43 -9.39
C ILE A 754 21.97 -16.51 -9.70
N SER A 755 22.34 -16.63 -10.98
CA SER A 755 23.68 -17.07 -11.40
C SER A 755 24.80 -16.04 -11.22
N SER A 756 24.47 -14.74 -11.18
CA SER A 756 25.41 -13.65 -10.90
C SER A 756 24.62 -12.39 -10.51
N PRO A 757 24.00 -12.34 -9.32
CA PRO A 757 23.21 -11.19 -8.89
C PRO A 757 24.13 -9.98 -8.67
N MET A 758 24.09 -9.03 -9.59
CA MET A 758 24.91 -7.81 -9.57
C MET A 758 24.18 -6.75 -8.73
N ASP A 759 23.70 -5.68 -9.36
CA ASP A 759 22.99 -4.57 -8.74
C ASP A 759 21.50 -4.83 -8.49
N ILE A 760 20.88 -4.07 -7.58
CA ILE A 760 19.46 -4.19 -7.19
C ILE A 760 18.86 -2.86 -6.74
N HIS A 761 17.70 -2.49 -7.32
CA HIS A 761 16.94 -1.29 -7.01
C HIS A 761 15.47 -1.65 -6.70
N VAL A 762 14.82 -0.92 -5.79
CA VAL A 762 13.38 -1.06 -5.54
C VAL A 762 12.61 -0.28 -6.61
N TYR A 763 11.75 -0.93 -7.39
CA TYR A 763 10.90 -0.32 -8.40
C TYR A 763 9.49 -0.05 -7.85
N HIS A 764 9.21 1.21 -7.54
CA HIS A 764 7.89 1.69 -7.11
C HIS A 764 7.72 3.21 -7.32
N GLU A 765 6.48 3.72 -7.23
CA GLU A 765 6.17 5.15 -7.33
C GLU A 765 6.65 5.93 -6.10
N LYS A 766 6.35 5.45 -4.87
CA LYS A 766 6.76 6.10 -3.62
C LYS A 766 8.28 6.40 -3.60
N VAL A 767 9.11 5.48 -4.11
CA VAL A 767 10.59 5.63 -4.16
C VAL A 767 11.05 6.86 -4.94
N GLN A 768 10.28 7.31 -5.95
CA GLN A 768 10.65 8.43 -6.82
C GLN A 768 9.61 9.57 -6.75
N ILE A 769 9.48 10.16 -5.54
CA ILE A 769 8.59 11.31 -5.28
C ILE A 769 8.75 12.40 -6.35
N SER A 770 7.63 12.93 -6.84
CA SER A 770 7.63 14.13 -7.69
C SER A 770 7.94 15.39 -6.89
N GLY A 771 9.19 15.85 -6.98
CA GLY A 771 9.65 17.10 -6.35
C GLY A 771 9.69 18.31 -7.29
N MET A 772 9.89 19.49 -6.72
CA MET A 772 10.01 20.75 -7.47
C MET A 772 11.38 20.89 -8.13
N ASN A 773 11.45 20.63 -9.44
CA ASN A 773 12.63 20.94 -10.25
C ASN A 773 12.86 22.47 -10.27
N HIS A 774 13.83 22.93 -9.49
CA HIS A 774 14.19 24.35 -9.37
C HIS A 774 14.74 24.96 -10.67
N CYS A 775 15.19 24.16 -11.63
CA CYS A 775 15.59 24.66 -12.96
C CYS A 775 14.35 25.01 -13.82
N GLY A 776 13.19 24.38 -13.59
CA GLY A 776 11.91 24.81 -14.14
C GLY A 776 11.88 25.07 -15.65
N GLN A 777 11.26 26.18 -16.06
CA GLN A 777 11.24 26.60 -17.47
C GLN A 777 12.63 27.03 -17.97
N TYR A 778 12.95 26.65 -19.21
CA TYR A 778 14.22 26.99 -19.88
C TYR A 778 15.48 26.57 -19.10
N ASN A 779 15.44 25.42 -18.41
CA ASN A 779 16.60 24.76 -17.79
C ASN A 779 17.41 25.71 -16.86
N GLY A 780 16.73 26.50 -16.04
CA GLY A 780 17.34 27.42 -15.08
C GLY A 780 18.01 28.64 -15.70
N GLN A 781 17.78 28.89 -16.99
CA GLN A 781 18.58 29.77 -17.85
C GLN A 781 20.01 29.23 -18.12
N CYS A 782 20.32 28.00 -17.68
CA CYS A 782 21.57 27.33 -17.96
C CYS A 782 21.61 26.85 -19.41
N SER A 783 22.68 27.18 -20.12
CA SER A 783 22.84 26.82 -21.53
C SER A 783 23.00 25.31 -21.80
N HIS A 784 23.46 24.54 -20.82
CA HIS A 784 23.74 23.11 -20.93
C HIS A 784 23.19 22.35 -19.70
N LEU A 785 24.03 21.96 -18.74
CA LEU A 785 23.55 21.29 -17.53
C LEU A 785 23.01 22.31 -16.52
N CYS A 786 21.93 21.93 -15.84
CA CYS A 786 21.43 22.58 -14.64
C CYS A 786 21.37 21.52 -13.55
N LEU A 787 22.15 21.71 -12.47
CA LEU A 787 22.36 20.73 -11.40
C LEU A 787 21.84 21.31 -10.07
N PRO A 788 21.11 20.53 -9.24
CA PRO A 788 20.67 20.98 -7.92
C PRO A 788 21.86 21.31 -7.00
N ILE A 789 21.63 22.20 -6.04
CA ILE A 789 22.54 22.43 -4.90
C ILE A 789 21.70 22.58 -3.62
N PRO A 790 22.12 21.99 -2.48
CA PRO A 790 21.30 21.94 -1.26
C PRO A 790 21.16 23.30 -0.57
N THR A 791 22.08 24.24 -0.84
CA THR A 791 22.07 25.61 -0.31
C THR A 791 21.75 26.62 -1.39
N VAL A 792 20.94 27.62 -1.05
CA VAL A 792 20.72 28.81 -1.90
C VAL A 792 22.06 29.49 -2.18
N ASN A 793 22.43 29.64 -3.45
CA ASN A 793 23.67 30.32 -3.83
C ASN A 793 23.57 31.85 -3.70
N ALA A 794 24.70 32.56 -3.89
CA ALA A 794 24.79 34.01 -3.86
C ALA A 794 23.93 34.76 -4.92
N LYS A 795 23.22 34.05 -5.81
CA LYS A 795 22.25 34.59 -6.77
C LYS A 795 20.79 34.22 -6.43
N GLY A 796 20.53 33.70 -5.22
CA GLY A 796 19.18 33.34 -4.76
C GLY A 796 18.62 32.04 -5.35
N LYS A 797 19.44 31.19 -5.99
CA LYS A 797 19.01 29.97 -6.70
C LYS A 797 19.46 28.70 -5.97
N ARG A 798 18.59 27.68 -5.87
CA ARG A 798 18.92 26.31 -5.38
C ARG A 798 19.41 25.37 -6.50
N TYR A 799 20.09 25.93 -7.51
CA TYR A 799 20.75 25.18 -8.58
C TYR A 799 22.00 25.92 -9.06
N SER A 800 22.86 25.20 -9.77
CA SER A 800 24.05 25.72 -10.46
C SER A 800 24.03 25.31 -11.93
N CYS A 801 24.56 26.17 -12.80
CA CYS A 801 24.76 25.84 -14.21
C CYS A 801 26.12 25.19 -14.38
N ALA A 802 26.18 24.11 -15.17
CA ALA A 802 27.41 23.38 -15.43
C ALA A 802 27.60 23.12 -16.93
N CYS A 803 28.86 23.04 -17.33
CA CYS A 803 29.27 22.94 -18.73
C CYS A 803 29.87 21.56 -19.05
N PRO A 804 29.57 21.00 -20.23
CA PRO A 804 30.11 19.71 -20.66
C PRO A 804 31.62 19.77 -20.85
N ASN A 805 32.26 18.61 -20.96
CA ASN A 805 33.71 18.51 -21.12
C ASN A 805 34.17 19.29 -22.37
N GLY A 806 35.16 20.17 -22.21
CA GLY A 806 35.65 21.09 -23.26
C GLY A 806 34.97 22.47 -23.30
N PHE A 807 34.08 22.78 -22.35
CA PHE A 807 33.44 24.09 -22.21
C PHE A 807 33.55 24.62 -20.77
N ASP A 808 33.90 25.89 -20.63
CA ASP A 808 33.94 26.61 -19.34
C ASP A 808 32.65 27.42 -19.12
N LEU A 809 32.30 27.65 -17.86
CA LEU A 809 31.18 28.52 -17.51
C LEU A 809 31.62 29.99 -17.59
N GLY A 810 30.97 30.77 -18.46
CA GLY A 810 31.24 32.19 -18.62
C GLY A 810 30.91 33.02 -17.38
N GLY A 811 31.41 34.26 -17.34
CA GLY A 811 31.26 35.17 -16.19
C GLY A 811 29.81 35.55 -15.83
N ASP A 812 28.82 35.26 -16.69
CA ASP A 812 27.40 35.38 -16.33
C ASP A 812 26.95 34.26 -15.37
N GLY A 813 27.66 33.14 -15.32
CA GLY A 813 27.32 31.94 -14.55
C GLY A 813 26.15 31.13 -15.13
N PHE A 814 25.84 31.29 -16.42
CA PHE A 814 24.71 30.65 -17.11
C PHE A 814 25.10 30.07 -18.48
N LYS A 815 25.97 30.76 -19.22
CA LYS A 815 26.39 30.35 -20.57
C LYS A 815 27.73 29.63 -20.55
N CYS A 816 27.78 28.51 -21.25
CA CYS A 816 29.02 27.79 -21.50
C CYS A 816 29.72 28.36 -22.73
N ILE A 817 31.01 28.61 -22.60
CA ILE A 817 31.88 29.12 -23.66
C ILE A 817 32.87 27.99 -23.97
N GLN A 818 33.08 27.70 -25.26
CA GLN A 818 34.04 26.68 -25.66
C GLN A 818 35.45 27.11 -25.23
N VAL A 819 36.18 26.22 -24.56
CA VAL A 819 37.56 26.50 -24.16
C VAL A 819 38.41 26.65 -25.43
N GLY A 820 39.16 27.74 -25.52
CA GLY A 820 40.05 28.00 -26.65
C GLY A 820 41.14 26.93 -26.77
N LYS A 821 41.47 26.57 -28.02
CA LYS A 821 42.68 25.79 -28.34
C LYS A 821 43.95 26.65 -28.27
#